data_AF-A0A1Z1W2R7-F1
#
_entry.id   AF-A0A1Z1W2R7-F1
#
_cell.length_a   1.000
_cell.length_b   1.000
_cell.length_c   1.000
_cell.angle_alpha   90.00
_cell.angle_beta   90.00
_cell.angle_gamma   90.00
#
_symmetry.space_group_name_H-M   'P 1'
#
loop_
_entity.id
_entity.type
_entity.pdbx_description
1 polymer ?
#
loop_
_entity_poly.entity_id
_entity_poly.type
_entity_poly.pdbx_seq_one_letter_code
_entity_poly.pdbx_strand_id
1 'polypeptide(L)'
;MPGPVTSVEISDVRGHVTIGDNNVVVSGDRSYVQVVQAGQRPVPVAREDRTLLPRRPRAAVGRERELGDLVRGLTEHGLCQVHGPSGIGKSTLLRLAAHLLAGTDRPVVFVDAAGREAGDVLQDVFEACYDAPGYRPSPVELRRLMAAVELDVVLDDLEGEAAELDTVLDVLPSSALLCASGRRTLLGKGRALALGGLGHEEALTLLSQGLGRPLATSEEPVAEELWRATSGAPLPLLRAAATDRLRPAAGLDGLLPRLLTALAGAERDVVEILALARGGGVSTRLLTTLVSDAGDLTTTCDRLAARGLLVPTERGHRLAPEISGRQLAGLRPGPAELAVLATRLTHWVTATGTEPVAVAEETELLTAVMDAATEAGHPEEAARLARAASPVVACSLRTGAWGRVLEHGIDAAVRAGLRDIVAYLTHEDGVRKLVTGKRLLAAAAFAAAAAYWRELDDSGHAAAADDAARSCGGDQAGGADPGTGADTAAPRDGGAQPDAAGSGSETSVSPDPGAAGDPIAAGDPGSLGDIGHETVSQAISSVPPVDPGSAAIALKGGVAAKAGLSVTAKVVIGGGLAASVTAGGVVLSQQAGADSVAVRVTVATRVLEATMPGEPEGTCSVGKGATDCTTVVSSKKGESGPVSVDPAQPLPEGVSLVYWGCDEGAQADSCSVTADHDRRVCVTTTSPKDEAARRRCASLTDSPAPGVAFRPLAWTTRTQVKVLTEPNGRPQVLATTEGQAKPGQVVWSEDASRVAWTEVNTASNGDGLSDDTKVTLRDLKSRTERTWTCFACTIAFVDGELVSGGNDVRRHPADGGEAKDHDVPEIPVGPAHDGPPNTRLLSAWNGSRLQTYAVSQVGATTEGRSVLSELMSPAKARRVKDLPPLGYTGGVWAVSPDGDRAVFDPPTGQPPYGSCGEGSYPMAGLDLTSGATVALKGPGVGWRVHETWFDPDGTAHVTYRKEKGADAATCSIDVGGRSAHFTLAPGADSWKRSAGQPERVLAASGEARITRATRANGLVLVRTEGDDRKALDSGVYAVFPSAAHDKSSP
;
A
#
# COMPACT_ATOMS: atom_id res chain seq x y z
N MET A 1 7.55 -17.99 -63.53
CA MET A 1 8.43 -17.27 -62.58
C MET A 1 7.73 -17.24 -61.23
N PRO A 2 8.27 -17.86 -60.17
CA PRO A 2 7.96 -17.47 -58.80
C PRO A 2 8.48 -16.03 -58.57
N GLY A 3 7.85 -15.30 -57.65
CA GLY A 3 8.38 -14.01 -57.18
C GLY A 3 9.60 -14.18 -56.27
N PRO A 4 10.31 -13.08 -55.93
CA PRO A 4 11.47 -13.13 -55.04
C PRO A 4 11.05 -13.55 -53.62
N VAL A 5 11.37 -14.78 -53.24
CA VAL A 5 11.32 -15.22 -51.84
C VAL A 5 12.56 -14.67 -51.16
N THR A 6 12.41 -13.66 -50.30
CA THR A 6 13.46 -13.26 -49.36
C THR A 6 13.57 -14.30 -48.25
N SER A 7 14.23 -15.41 -48.57
CA SER A 7 14.55 -16.47 -47.61
C SER A 7 15.60 -15.97 -46.62
N VAL A 8 15.14 -15.37 -45.52
CA VAL A 8 15.95 -15.26 -44.31
C VAL A 8 16.17 -16.70 -43.81
N GLU A 9 17.42 -17.16 -43.78
CA GLU A 9 17.74 -18.46 -43.18
C GLU A 9 17.63 -18.33 -41.66
N ILE A 10 16.48 -18.74 -41.11
CA ILE A 10 16.23 -18.71 -39.67
C ILE A 10 16.68 -20.03 -39.05
N SER A 11 17.77 -20.00 -38.28
CA SER A 11 18.17 -21.11 -37.42
C SER A 11 17.18 -21.32 -36.27
N ASP A 12 17.08 -22.57 -35.79
CA ASP A 12 16.34 -22.98 -34.59
C ASP A 12 14.89 -22.46 -34.49
N VAL A 13 14.11 -22.59 -35.58
CA VAL A 13 12.66 -22.31 -35.54
C VAL A 13 11.96 -23.30 -34.61
N ARG A 14 11.41 -22.77 -33.52
CA ARG A 14 10.65 -23.50 -32.47
C ARG A 14 9.19 -23.72 -32.84
N GLY A 15 8.59 -22.81 -33.62
CA GLY A 15 7.19 -22.91 -34.00
C GLY A 15 6.66 -21.68 -34.75
N HIS A 16 5.38 -21.72 -35.09
CA HIS A 16 4.63 -20.60 -35.66
C HIS A 16 3.27 -20.51 -34.96
N VAL A 17 2.85 -19.29 -34.58
CA VAL A 17 1.59 -19.03 -33.89
C VAL A 17 0.93 -17.76 -34.42
N THR A 18 -0.39 -17.78 -34.61
CA THR A 18 -1.15 -16.61 -35.08
C THR A 18 -1.88 -15.95 -33.90
N ILE A 19 -1.52 -14.71 -33.59
CA ILE A 19 -2.10 -13.89 -32.52
C ILE A 19 -2.83 -12.71 -33.17
N GLY A 20 -4.14 -12.87 -33.31
CA GLY A 20 -5.06 -11.99 -34.04
C GLY A 20 -4.69 -11.87 -35.52
N ASP A 21 -4.06 -10.76 -35.86
CA ASP A 21 -3.68 -10.36 -37.22
C ASP A 21 -2.21 -10.69 -37.53
N ASN A 22 -1.49 -11.32 -36.59
CA ASN A 22 -0.03 -11.46 -36.60
C ASN A 22 0.40 -12.94 -36.53
N ASN A 23 1.11 -13.45 -37.53
CA ASN A 23 1.86 -14.70 -37.43
C ASN A 23 3.22 -14.39 -36.80
N VAL A 24 3.46 -14.92 -35.60
CA VAL A 24 4.77 -14.93 -34.96
C VAL A 24 5.45 -16.23 -35.32
N VAL A 25 6.59 -16.12 -36.01
CA VAL A 25 7.51 -17.26 -36.14
C VAL A 25 8.50 -17.16 -34.99
N VAL A 26 8.48 -18.19 -34.14
CA VAL A 26 9.26 -18.25 -32.91
C VAL A 26 10.54 -19.03 -33.18
N SER A 27 11.69 -18.47 -32.80
CA SER A 27 13.00 -19.10 -32.93
C SER A 27 13.83 -18.94 -31.65
N GLY A 28 14.74 -19.88 -31.42
CA GLY A 28 15.75 -19.77 -30.38
C GLY A 28 16.75 -18.63 -30.62
N ASP A 29 16.89 -18.12 -31.85
CA ASP A 29 17.73 -16.97 -32.20
C ASP A 29 16.99 -15.65 -31.96
N ARG A 30 15.84 -15.44 -32.63
CA ARG A 30 14.89 -14.32 -32.40
C ARG A 30 13.53 -14.60 -33.03
N SER A 31 12.44 -14.20 -32.37
CA SER A 31 11.11 -14.23 -32.97
C SER A 31 10.89 -13.05 -33.93
N TYR A 32 10.02 -13.23 -34.93
CA TYR A 32 9.62 -12.16 -35.84
C TYR A 32 8.14 -12.24 -36.21
N VAL A 33 7.58 -11.09 -36.62
CA VAL A 33 6.14 -10.94 -36.91
C VAL A 33 5.89 -10.73 -38.40
N GLN A 34 4.88 -11.42 -38.92
CA GLN A 34 4.31 -11.21 -40.26
C GLN A 34 2.80 -10.94 -40.14
N VAL A 35 2.30 -9.93 -40.83
CA VAL A 35 0.85 -9.61 -40.83
C VAL A 35 0.11 -10.60 -41.72
N VAL A 36 -0.91 -11.26 -41.18
CA VAL A 36 -1.72 -12.29 -41.85
C VAL A 36 -2.99 -11.67 -42.42
N GLN A 37 -3.22 -11.84 -43.72
CA GLN A 37 -4.48 -11.40 -44.34
C GLN A 37 -5.67 -12.18 -43.74
N ALA A 38 -6.83 -11.54 -43.61
CA ALA A 38 -8.00 -12.15 -42.95
C ALA A 38 -8.41 -13.52 -43.52
N GLY A 39 -8.26 -13.74 -44.83
CA GLY A 39 -8.52 -15.03 -45.49
C GLY A 39 -7.43 -16.09 -45.35
N GLN A 40 -6.38 -15.84 -44.57
CA GLN A 40 -5.26 -16.77 -44.31
C GLN A 40 -5.10 -17.14 -42.82
N ARG A 41 -6.00 -16.67 -41.95
CA ARG A 41 -6.02 -17.06 -40.52
C ARG A 41 -6.48 -18.51 -40.38
N PRO A 42 -6.02 -19.23 -39.34
CA PRO A 42 -6.66 -20.47 -38.91
C PRO A 42 -8.15 -20.22 -38.64
N VAL A 43 -9.03 -21.04 -39.23
CA VAL A 43 -10.49 -20.90 -39.06
C VAL A 43 -10.91 -21.72 -37.84
N PRO A 44 -11.46 -21.11 -36.78
CA PRO A 44 -11.86 -21.87 -35.59
C PRO A 44 -13.04 -22.79 -35.88
N VAL A 45 -12.85 -24.10 -35.68
CA VAL A 45 -13.92 -25.10 -35.84
C VAL A 45 -14.51 -25.39 -34.46
N ALA A 46 -15.80 -25.17 -34.26
CA ALA A 46 -16.43 -25.43 -32.97
C ALA A 46 -16.36 -26.92 -32.61
N ARG A 47 -15.94 -27.25 -31.38
CA ARG A 47 -15.87 -28.64 -30.90
C ARG A 47 -17.27 -29.20 -30.65
N GLU A 48 -17.40 -30.51 -30.83
CA GLU A 48 -18.62 -31.29 -30.51
C GLU A 48 -18.80 -31.40 -28.98
N ASP A 49 -17.78 -31.91 -28.28
CA ASP A 49 -17.69 -31.81 -26.81
C ASP A 49 -16.87 -30.58 -26.43
N ARG A 50 -17.39 -29.82 -25.46
CA ARG A 50 -16.79 -28.59 -24.89
C ARG A 50 -16.64 -28.70 -23.37
N THR A 51 -16.84 -29.90 -22.82
CA THR A 51 -16.99 -30.13 -21.38
C THR A 51 -15.63 -30.38 -20.74
N LEU A 52 -15.05 -29.36 -20.10
CA LEU A 52 -13.83 -29.49 -19.31
C LEU A 52 -14.19 -29.51 -17.82
N LEU A 53 -14.04 -30.68 -17.18
CA LEU A 53 -14.37 -30.89 -15.77
C LEU A 53 -13.13 -31.06 -14.91
N PRO A 54 -13.16 -30.55 -13.65
CA PRO A 54 -12.05 -30.69 -12.73
C PRO A 54 -11.92 -32.13 -12.21
N ARG A 55 -10.78 -32.49 -11.64
CA ARG A 55 -10.62 -33.75 -10.89
C ARG A 55 -11.70 -33.84 -9.80
N ARG A 56 -12.52 -34.92 -9.84
CA ARG A 56 -13.61 -35.15 -8.85
C ARG A 56 -13.08 -35.10 -7.42
N PRO A 57 -13.67 -34.27 -6.53
CA PRO A 57 -13.34 -34.28 -5.10
C PRO A 57 -13.59 -35.68 -4.51
N ARG A 58 -12.62 -36.22 -3.76
CA ARG A 58 -12.84 -37.44 -2.96
C ARG A 58 -13.60 -37.06 -1.69
N ALA A 59 -14.79 -37.65 -1.52
CA ALA A 59 -15.57 -37.62 -0.27
C ALA A 59 -15.70 -36.24 0.40
N ALA A 60 -16.06 -35.21 -0.36
CA ALA A 60 -16.42 -33.92 0.23
C ALA A 60 -17.59 -34.10 1.21
N VAL A 61 -17.54 -33.38 2.34
CA VAL A 61 -18.50 -33.54 3.45
C VAL A 61 -19.40 -32.32 3.51
N GLY A 62 -20.71 -32.54 3.41
CA GLY A 62 -21.72 -31.50 3.44
C GLY A 62 -21.72 -30.62 2.18
N ARG A 63 -22.26 -29.40 2.35
CA ARG A 63 -22.42 -28.34 1.32
C ARG A 63 -23.54 -28.57 0.31
N GLU A 64 -24.43 -29.53 0.52
CA GLU A 64 -25.60 -29.79 -0.36
C GLU A 64 -26.53 -28.57 -0.44
N ARG A 65 -26.68 -27.84 0.67
CA ARG A 65 -27.44 -26.59 0.72
C ARG A 65 -26.76 -25.49 -0.11
N GLU A 66 -25.47 -25.26 0.11
CA GLU A 66 -24.70 -24.24 -0.61
C GLU A 66 -24.62 -24.56 -2.11
N LEU A 67 -24.54 -25.84 -2.49
CA LEU A 67 -24.68 -26.29 -3.88
C LEU A 67 -26.05 -25.96 -4.47
N GLY A 68 -27.14 -26.24 -3.74
CA GLY A 68 -28.50 -25.88 -4.17
C GLY A 68 -28.70 -24.36 -4.29
N ASP A 69 -28.14 -23.58 -3.36
CA ASP A 69 -28.17 -22.12 -3.40
C ASP A 69 -27.29 -21.54 -4.52
N LEU A 70 -26.18 -22.20 -4.89
CA LEU A 70 -25.34 -21.84 -6.05
C LEU A 70 -26.01 -22.15 -7.39
N VAL A 71 -26.49 -23.39 -7.59
CA VAL A 71 -27.14 -23.79 -8.85
C VAL A 71 -28.36 -22.91 -9.09
N ARG A 72 -29.21 -22.71 -8.06
CA ARG A 72 -30.35 -21.78 -8.16
C ARG A 72 -29.90 -20.35 -8.47
N GLY A 73 -28.87 -19.83 -7.79
CA GLY A 73 -28.34 -18.50 -8.05
C GLY A 73 -27.76 -18.32 -9.46
N LEU A 74 -27.16 -19.37 -10.03
CA LEU A 74 -26.67 -19.37 -11.41
C LEU A 74 -27.83 -19.40 -12.42
N THR A 75 -28.88 -20.21 -12.17
CA THR A 75 -30.10 -20.23 -12.99
C THR A 75 -30.90 -18.92 -12.91
N GLU A 76 -30.97 -18.28 -11.74
CA GLU A 76 -31.75 -17.06 -11.50
C GLU A 76 -31.06 -15.78 -12.01
N HIS A 77 -29.73 -15.77 -12.10
CA HIS A 77 -28.96 -14.54 -12.37
C HIS A 77 -27.87 -14.66 -13.45
N GLY A 78 -27.56 -15.85 -13.96
CA GLY A 78 -26.45 -16.11 -14.88
C GLY A 78 -25.05 -15.94 -14.30
N LEU A 79 -24.88 -15.20 -13.20
CA LEU A 79 -23.60 -14.83 -12.61
C LEU A 79 -23.61 -15.04 -11.10
N CYS A 80 -22.70 -15.87 -10.59
CA CYS A 80 -22.56 -16.18 -9.16
C CYS A 80 -21.10 -16.20 -8.69
N GLN A 81 -20.85 -15.72 -7.47
CA GLN A 81 -19.52 -15.70 -6.83
C GLN A 81 -19.57 -16.34 -5.45
N VAL A 82 -18.69 -17.32 -5.21
CA VAL A 82 -18.34 -17.79 -3.86
C VAL A 82 -17.22 -16.91 -3.30
N HIS A 83 -17.45 -16.27 -2.16
CA HIS A 83 -16.40 -15.57 -1.43
C HIS A 83 -16.32 -16.02 0.03
N GLY A 84 -15.15 -15.85 0.64
CA GLY A 84 -14.90 -16.29 2.00
C GLY A 84 -13.41 -16.52 2.28
N PRO A 85 -13.06 -16.75 3.56
CA PRO A 85 -11.66 -16.87 3.98
C PRO A 85 -10.93 -18.05 3.32
N SER A 86 -9.61 -18.04 3.41
CA SER A 86 -8.79 -19.17 2.96
C SER A 86 -9.07 -20.44 3.78
N GLY A 87 -8.91 -21.60 3.15
CA GLY A 87 -9.19 -22.90 3.78
C GLY A 87 -10.67 -23.24 4.04
N ILE A 88 -11.63 -22.36 3.70
CA ILE A 88 -13.05 -22.55 4.02
C ILE A 88 -13.79 -23.55 3.10
N GLY A 89 -13.16 -23.93 1.99
CA GLY A 89 -13.67 -24.92 1.03
C GLY A 89 -14.20 -24.39 -0.30
N LYS A 90 -13.90 -23.13 -0.69
CA LYS A 90 -14.38 -22.50 -1.94
C LYS A 90 -14.17 -23.39 -3.18
N SER A 91 -12.92 -23.79 -3.43
CA SER A 91 -12.53 -24.65 -4.55
C SER A 91 -13.22 -26.02 -4.53
N THR A 92 -13.42 -26.62 -3.35
CA THR A 92 -14.18 -27.87 -3.20
C THR A 92 -15.62 -27.70 -3.64
N LEU A 93 -16.27 -26.60 -3.21
CA LEU A 93 -17.65 -26.26 -3.58
C LEU A 93 -17.80 -26.02 -5.09
N LEU A 94 -16.88 -25.28 -5.71
CA LEU A 94 -16.86 -25.06 -7.17
C LEU A 94 -16.70 -26.36 -7.96
N ARG A 95 -15.84 -27.27 -7.52
CA ARG A 95 -15.62 -28.55 -8.21
C ARG A 95 -16.81 -29.49 -8.07
N LEU A 96 -17.49 -29.50 -6.91
CA LEU A 96 -18.77 -30.18 -6.76
C LEU A 96 -19.85 -29.58 -7.67
N ALA A 97 -19.93 -28.24 -7.75
CA ALA A 97 -20.86 -27.54 -8.63
C ALA A 97 -20.61 -27.87 -10.11
N ALA A 98 -19.35 -27.87 -10.57
CA ALA A 98 -19.01 -28.23 -11.95
C ALA A 98 -19.49 -29.65 -12.32
N HIS A 99 -19.27 -30.66 -11.45
CA HIS A 99 -19.77 -32.03 -11.68
C HIS A 99 -21.30 -32.17 -11.59
N LEU A 100 -21.99 -31.23 -10.94
CA LEU A 100 -23.44 -31.18 -10.85
C LEU A 100 -24.07 -30.48 -12.08
N LEU A 101 -23.48 -29.37 -12.54
CA LEU A 101 -23.89 -28.62 -13.71
C LEU A 101 -23.71 -29.42 -15.01
N ALA A 102 -22.70 -30.29 -15.09
CA ALA A 102 -22.52 -31.22 -16.22
C ALA A 102 -23.54 -32.36 -16.27
N GLY A 103 -24.54 -32.37 -15.38
CA GLY A 103 -25.77 -33.16 -15.49
C GLY A 103 -26.92 -32.40 -16.17
N THR A 104 -26.67 -31.20 -16.72
CA THR A 104 -27.65 -30.34 -17.40
C THR A 104 -27.35 -30.19 -18.90
N ASP A 105 -28.18 -29.45 -19.64
CA ASP A 105 -28.07 -29.29 -21.09
C ASP A 105 -26.90 -28.38 -21.56
N ARG A 106 -26.20 -27.70 -20.65
CA ARG A 106 -25.13 -26.72 -20.97
C ARG A 106 -23.74 -27.32 -20.72
N PRO A 107 -22.77 -27.22 -21.66
CA PRO A 107 -21.41 -27.69 -21.43
C PRO A 107 -20.71 -26.89 -20.32
N VAL A 108 -20.03 -27.58 -19.41
CA VAL A 108 -19.28 -26.97 -18.31
C VAL A 108 -17.82 -26.79 -18.69
N VAL A 109 -17.28 -25.58 -18.51
CA VAL A 109 -15.85 -25.29 -18.69
C VAL A 109 -15.27 -24.82 -17.36
N PHE A 110 -14.58 -25.72 -16.65
CA PHE A 110 -13.80 -25.38 -15.47
C PHE A 110 -12.39 -24.91 -15.87
N VAL A 111 -11.91 -23.83 -15.24
CA VAL A 111 -10.53 -23.35 -15.38
C VAL A 111 -9.98 -22.95 -14.02
N ASP A 112 -8.81 -23.50 -13.65
CA ASP A 112 -7.99 -22.99 -12.54
C ASP A 112 -7.37 -21.64 -12.95
N ALA A 113 -7.72 -20.57 -12.24
CA ALA A 113 -7.40 -19.18 -12.57
C ALA A 113 -6.38 -18.52 -11.61
N ALA A 114 -5.88 -19.27 -10.62
CA ALA A 114 -4.96 -18.77 -9.60
C ALA A 114 -3.68 -18.15 -10.21
N GLY A 115 -3.48 -16.85 -10.04
CA GLY A 115 -2.32 -16.12 -10.58
C GLY A 115 -2.33 -15.89 -12.10
N ARG A 116 -3.49 -16.01 -12.76
CA ARG A 116 -3.59 -15.93 -14.23
C ARG A 116 -4.33 -14.68 -14.69
N GLU A 117 -3.73 -13.97 -15.64
CA GLU A 117 -4.37 -12.83 -16.31
C GLU A 117 -5.65 -13.27 -17.05
N ALA A 118 -6.72 -12.48 -16.96
CA ALA A 118 -8.01 -12.79 -17.56
C ALA A 118 -7.93 -13.15 -19.05
N GLY A 119 -7.03 -12.51 -19.82
CA GLY A 119 -6.82 -12.82 -21.23
C GLY A 119 -6.26 -14.23 -21.49
N ASP A 120 -5.48 -14.80 -20.57
CA ASP A 120 -4.92 -16.14 -20.69
C ASP A 120 -5.88 -17.21 -20.15
N VAL A 121 -6.76 -16.86 -19.19
CA VAL A 121 -7.93 -17.68 -18.80
C VAL A 121 -8.93 -17.77 -19.95
N LEU A 122 -9.21 -16.67 -20.64
CA LEU A 122 -10.10 -16.65 -21.80
C LEU A 122 -9.56 -17.42 -23.01
N GLN A 123 -8.24 -17.57 -23.17
CA GLN A 123 -7.65 -18.45 -24.19
C GLN A 123 -7.95 -19.93 -23.90
N ASP A 124 -7.91 -20.37 -22.64
CA ASP A 124 -8.33 -21.74 -22.27
C ASP A 124 -9.82 -21.98 -22.58
N VAL A 125 -10.70 -21.02 -22.24
CA VAL A 125 -12.14 -21.11 -22.53
C VAL A 125 -12.41 -21.13 -24.04
N PHE A 126 -11.65 -20.37 -24.83
CA PHE A 126 -11.70 -20.41 -26.30
C PHE A 126 -11.28 -21.78 -26.85
N GLU A 127 -10.14 -22.33 -26.41
CA GLU A 127 -9.63 -23.63 -26.86
C GLU A 127 -10.50 -24.82 -26.40
N ALA A 128 -11.24 -24.67 -25.29
CA ALA A 128 -12.28 -25.60 -24.86
C ALA A 128 -13.48 -25.63 -25.83
N CYS A 129 -13.77 -24.50 -26.49
CA CYS A 129 -14.91 -24.36 -27.39
C CYS A 129 -14.58 -24.60 -28.87
N TYR A 130 -13.34 -24.31 -29.27
CA TYR A 130 -12.90 -24.34 -30.66
C TYR A 130 -11.61 -25.12 -30.84
N ASP A 131 -11.54 -25.88 -31.92
CA ASP A 131 -10.29 -26.39 -32.47
C ASP A 131 -9.71 -25.32 -33.42
N ALA A 132 -8.63 -24.69 -32.95
CA ALA A 132 -7.85 -23.71 -33.71
C ALA A 132 -6.36 -23.79 -33.31
N PRO A 133 -5.64 -24.87 -33.68
CA PRO A 133 -4.26 -25.10 -33.24
C PRO A 133 -3.35 -23.92 -33.60
N GLY A 134 -2.60 -23.42 -32.60
CA GLY A 134 -1.67 -22.30 -32.79
C GLY A 134 -2.35 -20.94 -33.03
N TYR A 135 -3.64 -20.77 -32.73
CA TYR A 135 -4.37 -19.51 -32.94
C TYR A 135 -4.96 -18.92 -31.65
N ARG A 136 -4.66 -17.64 -31.42
CA ARG A 136 -5.30 -16.77 -30.43
C ARG A 136 -6.05 -15.65 -31.16
N PRO A 137 -7.39 -15.56 -31.07
CA PRO A 137 -8.13 -14.48 -31.72
C PRO A 137 -7.75 -13.10 -31.18
N SER A 138 -7.95 -12.05 -31.98
CA SER A 138 -7.88 -10.67 -31.47
C SER A 138 -9.01 -10.43 -30.45
N PRO A 139 -8.90 -9.49 -29.48
CA PRO A 139 -9.95 -9.28 -28.48
C PRO A 139 -11.34 -8.98 -29.05
N VAL A 140 -11.42 -8.32 -30.22
CA VAL A 140 -12.67 -8.03 -30.93
C VAL A 140 -13.23 -9.27 -31.63
N GLU A 141 -12.35 -10.13 -32.14
CA GLU A 141 -12.69 -11.38 -32.83
C GLU A 141 -13.12 -12.46 -31.82
N LEU A 142 -12.44 -12.54 -30.67
CA LEU A 142 -12.79 -13.40 -29.53
C LEU A 142 -14.21 -13.10 -29.03
N ARG A 143 -14.55 -11.83 -28.76
CA ARG A 143 -15.92 -11.43 -28.38
C ARG A 143 -16.95 -11.88 -29.43
N ARG A 144 -16.65 -11.74 -30.72
CA ARG A 144 -17.58 -12.13 -31.80
C ARG A 144 -17.78 -13.64 -31.89
N LEU A 145 -16.73 -14.43 -31.69
CA LEU A 145 -16.79 -15.89 -31.67
C LEU A 145 -17.57 -16.39 -30.45
N MET A 146 -17.30 -15.82 -29.27
CA MET A 146 -17.90 -16.25 -28.00
C MET A 146 -19.29 -15.66 -27.72
N ALA A 147 -19.71 -14.59 -28.41
CA ALA A 147 -20.99 -13.90 -28.14
C ALA A 147 -22.25 -14.77 -28.23
N ALA A 148 -22.23 -15.84 -29.04
CA ALA A 148 -23.34 -16.79 -29.19
C ALA A 148 -23.03 -18.16 -28.56
N VAL A 149 -22.02 -18.24 -27.69
CA VAL A 149 -21.57 -19.48 -27.07
C VAL A 149 -22.18 -19.60 -25.67
N GLU A 150 -23.05 -20.58 -25.52
CA GLU A 150 -23.73 -20.94 -24.27
C GLU A 150 -22.96 -22.03 -23.54
N LEU A 151 -22.39 -21.70 -22.38
CA LEU A 151 -21.65 -22.58 -21.47
C LEU A 151 -22.03 -22.27 -20.02
N ASP A 152 -21.61 -23.14 -19.11
CA ASP A 152 -21.49 -22.85 -17.68
C ASP A 152 -20.00 -22.83 -17.32
N VAL A 153 -19.42 -21.63 -17.20
CA VAL A 153 -17.99 -21.42 -16.95
C VAL A 153 -17.73 -21.36 -15.45
N VAL A 154 -16.74 -22.11 -14.97
CA VAL A 154 -16.39 -22.22 -13.55
C VAL A 154 -14.93 -21.82 -13.33
N LEU A 155 -14.70 -20.66 -12.70
CA LEU A 155 -13.36 -20.10 -12.46
C LEU A 155 -12.96 -20.23 -11.00
N ASP A 156 -12.01 -21.13 -10.70
CA ASP A 156 -11.46 -21.35 -9.36
C ASP A 156 -10.32 -20.34 -9.10
N ASP A 157 -10.50 -19.50 -8.08
CA ASP A 157 -9.50 -18.54 -7.57
C ASP A 157 -9.00 -17.47 -8.57
N LEU A 158 -9.92 -16.87 -9.35
CA LEU A 158 -9.66 -15.63 -10.09
C LEU A 158 -9.59 -14.45 -9.11
N GLU A 159 -8.42 -14.28 -8.47
CA GLU A 159 -8.06 -13.14 -7.63
C GLU A 159 -7.68 -11.95 -8.54
N GLY A 160 -8.60 -10.99 -8.70
CA GLY A 160 -8.44 -9.86 -9.61
C GLY A 160 -9.39 -8.71 -9.29
N GLU A 161 -9.23 -7.60 -10.02
CA GLU A 161 -10.11 -6.44 -9.87
C GLU A 161 -11.46 -6.61 -10.60
N ALA A 162 -12.43 -5.74 -10.29
CA ALA A 162 -13.74 -5.78 -10.95
C ALA A 162 -13.63 -5.64 -12.47
N ALA A 163 -12.67 -4.85 -12.98
CA ALA A 163 -12.41 -4.66 -14.40
C ALA A 163 -11.91 -5.93 -15.13
N GLU A 164 -11.22 -6.84 -14.43
CA GLU A 164 -10.78 -8.11 -15.02
C GLU A 164 -11.94 -9.09 -15.14
N LEU A 165 -12.80 -9.16 -14.11
CA LEU A 165 -14.04 -9.93 -14.16
C LEU A 165 -15.01 -9.37 -15.22
N ASP A 166 -15.10 -8.05 -15.36
CA ASP A 166 -15.87 -7.41 -16.43
C ASP A 166 -15.30 -7.75 -17.83
N THR A 167 -13.97 -7.84 -17.98
CA THR A 167 -13.33 -8.28 -19.23
C THR A 167 -13.70 -9.72 -19.60
N VAL A 168 -13.90 -10.60 -18.61
CA VAL A 168 -14.41 -11.96 -18.82
C VAL A 168 -15.88 -11.95 -19.24
N LEU A 169 -16.72 -11.15 -18.56
CA LEU A 169 -18.15 -11.02 -18.85
C LEU A 169 -18.42 -10.43 -20.25
N ASP A 170 -17.66 -9.42 -20.67
CA ASP A 170 -17.69 -8.80 -22.01
C ASP A 170 -17.42 -9.79 -23.15
N VAL A 171 -16.71 -10.89 -22.87
CA VAL A 171 -16.39 -11.95 -23.85
C VAL A 171 -17.40 -13.10 -23.80
N LEU A 172 -18.09 -13.29 -22.67
CA LEU A 172 -18.96 -14.45 -22.41
C LEU A 172 -20.45 -14.08 -22.18
N PRO A 173 -21.08 -13.17 -22.96
CA PRO A 173 -22.38 -12.59 -22.61
C PRO A 173 -23.58 -13.55 -22.67
N SER A 174 -23.45 -14.72 -23.28
CA SER A 174 -24.47 -15.79 -23.31
C SER A 174 -24.12 -17.02 -22.45
N SER A 175 -22.96 -16.99 -21.79
CA SER A 175 -22.55 -18.03 -20.85
C SER A 175 -22.92 -17.65 -19.42
N ALA A 176 -23.18 -18.66 -18.59
CA ALA A 176 -23.31 -18.49 -17.16
C ALA A 176 -21.92 -18.59 -16.52
N LEU A 177 -21.66 -17.85 -15.44
CA LEU A 177 -20.35 -17.76 -14.81
C LEU A 177 -20.44 -17.96 -13.29
N LEU A 178 -19.72 -18.97 -12.80
CA LEU A 178 -19.49 -19.24 -11.38
C LEU A 178 -18.01 -18.99 -11.05
N CYS A 179 -17.70 -18.07 -10.14
CA CYS A 179 -16.31 -17.81 -9.74
C CYS A 179 -16.07 -17.94 -8.22
N ALA A 180 -14.82 -18.16 -7.83
CA ALA A 180 -14.36 -18.07 -6.44
C ALA A 180 -13.26 -17.01 -6.27
N SER A 181 -13.29 -16.28 -5.16
CA SER A 181 -12.22 -15.37 -4.72
C SER A 181 -12.17 -15.27 -3.19
N GLY A 182 -11.05 -14.82 -2.62
CA GLY A 182 -10.96 -14.38 -1.23
C GLY A 182 -11.81 -13.15 -0.92
N ARG A 183 -12.06 -12.28 -1.91
CA ARG A 183 -12.82 -11.02 -1.78
C ARG A 183 -14.18 -11.11 -2.48
N ARG A 184 -15.10 -10.19 -2.15
CA ARG A 184 -16.34 -10.00 -2.90
C ARG A 184 -16.13 -8.93 -3.96
N THR A 185 -16.10 -9.32 -5.23
CA THR A 185 -16.02 -8.40 -6.38
C THR A 185 -17.35 -8.21 -7.10
N LEU A 186 -18.33 -9.12 -6.91
CA LEU A 186 -19.71 -8.93 -7.38
C LEU A 186 -20.48 -7.93 -6.50
N LEU A 187 -20.21 -6.65 -6.72
CA LEU A 187 -20.95 -5.52 -6.16
C LEU A 187 -22.23 -5.24 -6.97
N GLY A 188 -23.19 -6.18 -6.90
CA GLY A 188 -24.55 -6.02 -7.45
C GLY A 188 -24.78 -6.60 -8.85
N LYS A 189 -23.72 -6.96 -9.59
CA LYS A 189 -23.82 -7.55 -10.95
C LYS A 189 -24.35 -8.99 -10.98
N GLY A 190 -24.41 -9.68 -9.84
CA GLY A 190 -24.85 -11.08 -9.74
C GLY A 190 -24.94 -11.56 -8.29
N ARG A 191 -25.12 -12.87 -8.09
CA ARG A 191 -25.32 -13.48 -6.77
C ARG A 191 -24.00 -13.72 -6.04
N ALA A 192 -23.72 -12.95 -4.99
CA ALA A 192 -22.64 -13.28 -4.06
C ALA A 192 -23.12 -14.27 -2.98
N LEU A 193 -22.34 -15.32 -2.73
CA LEU A 193 -22.51 -16.29 -1.65
C LEU A 193 -21.28 -16.24 -0.72
N ALA A 194 -21.50 -15.84 0.53
CA ALA A 194 -20.49 -15.92 1.59
C ALA A 194 -20.44 -17.35 2.14
N LEU A 195 -19.32 -18.06 1.94
CA LEU A 195 -19.13 -19.43 2.41
C LEU A 195 -18.62 -19.45 3.85
N GLY A 196 -19.46 -19.92 4.77
CA GLY A 196 -19.11 -20.13 6.19
C GLY A 196 -18.44 -21.48 6.44
N GLY A 197 -18.19 -21.81 7.71
CA GLY A 197 -17.69 -23.14 8.11
C GLY A 197 -18.72 -24.27 7.90
N LEU A 198 -18.34 -25.48 8.27
CA LEU A 198 -19.23 -26.66 8.29
C LEU A 198 -20.14 -26.67 9.52
N GLY A 199 -21.29 -27.34 9.38
CA GLY A 199 -22.12 -27.72 10.52
C GLY A 199 -21.43 -28.75 11.43
N HIS A 200 -22.05 -29.06 12.56
CA HIS A 200 -21.46 -29.91 13.59
C HIS A 200 -21.31 -31.37 13.11
N GLU A 201 -22.36 -31.97 12.56
CA GLU A 201 -22.35 -33.35 12.01
C GLU A 201 -21.29 -33.51 10.92
N GLU A 202 -21.19 -32.51 10.04
CA GLU A 202 -20.25 -32.46 8.92
C GLU A 202 -18.81 -32.27 9.39
N ALA A 203 -18.58 -31.44 10.42
CA ALA A 203 -17.27 -31.27 11.03
C ALA A 203 -16.78 -32.54 11.74
N LEU A 204 -17.64 -33.23 12.50
CA LEU A 204 -17.31 -34.50 13.15
C LEU A 204 -17.07 -35.62 12.12
N THR A 205 -17.80 -35.60 11.00
CA THR A 205 -17.58 -36.51 9.87
C THR A 205 -16.22 -36.23 9.19
N LEU A 206 -15.86 -34.96 8.96
CA LEU A 206 -14.57 -34.56 8.41
C LEU A 206 -13.40 -34.97 9.33
N LEU A 207 -13.54 -34.78 10.64
CA LEU A 207 -12.55 -35.23 11.63
C LEU A 207 -12.37 -36.76 11.62
N SER A 208 -13.47 -37.52 11.51
CA SER A 208 -13.44 -38.98 11.38
C SER A 208 -12.74 -39.44 10.10
N GLN A 209 -12.98 -38.75 8.98
CA GLN A 209 -12.28 -39.02 7.72
C GLN A 209 -10.77 -38.70 7.82
N GLY A 210 -10.40 -37.58 8.44
CA GLY A 210 -9.00 -37.20 8.65
C GLY A 210 -8.21 -38.21 9.50
N LEU A 211 -8.85 -38.79 10.52
CA LEU A 211 -8.28 -39.87 11.33
C LEU A 211 -8.27 -41.25 10.61
N GLY A 212 -8.98 -41.39 9.49
CA GLY A 212 -9.19 -42.68 8.81
C GLY A 212 -10.03 -43.70 9.61
N ARG A 213 -10.73 -43.26 10.66
CA ARG A 213 -11.52 -44.10 11.58
C ARG A 213 -12.61 -43.28 12.28
N PRO A 214 -13.68 -43.92 12.80
CA PRO A 214 -14.60 -43.25 13.72
C PRO A 214 -13.87 -42.60 14.92
N LEU A 215 -14.43 -41.49 15.40
CA LEU A 215 -14.05 -40.88 16.67
C LEU A 215 -14.29 -41.85 17.83
N ALA A 216 -13.38 -41.88 18.80
CA ALA A 216 -13.61 -42.55 20.08
C ALA A 216 -14.38 -41.61 21.04
N THR A 217 -15.08 -42.17 22.02
CA THR A 217 -15.85 -41.39 23.01
C THR A 217 -15.01 -40.46 23.89
N SER A 218 -13.69 -40.68 23.98
CA SER A 218 -12.75 -39.73 24.58
C SER A 218 -12.36 -38.55 23.67
N GLU A 219 -12.66 -38.63 22.38
CA GLU A 219 -12.36 -37.62 21.35
C GLU A 219 -13.59 -36.77 20.99
N GLU A 220 -14.81 -37.26 21.22
CA GLU A 220 -16.06 -36.50 21.03
C GLU A 220 -16.05 -35.09 21.68
N PRO A 221 -15.62 -34.90 22.95
CA PRO A 221 -15.57 -33.57 23.55
C PRO A 221 -14.51 -32.65 22.91
N VAL A 222 -13.43 -33.25 22.38
CA VAL A 222 -12.34 -32.53 21.72
C VAL A 222 -12.76 -32.11 20.30
N ALA A 223 -13.54 -32.94 19.62
CA ALA A 223 -14.15 -32.60 18.33
C ALA A 223 -15.13 -31.42 18.46
N GLU A 224 -15.91 -31.37 19.54
CA GLU A 224 -16.83 -30.26 19.82
C GLU A 224 -16.08 -28.97 20.22
N GLU A 225 -15.00 -29.07 21.02
CA GLU A 225 -14.10 -27.94 21.31
C GLU A 225 -13.51 -27.36 20.00
N LEU A 226 -13.02 -28.23 19.12
CA LEU A 226 -12.46 -27.87 17.82
C LEU A 226 -13.48 -27.23 16.88
N TRP A 227 -14.67 -27.80 16.74
CA TRP A 227 -15.73 -27.24 15.89
C TRP A 227 -16.10 -25.83 16.32
N ARG A 228 -16.31 -25.60 17.63
CA ARG A 228 -16.60 -24.27 18.18
C ARG A 228 -15.44 -23.28 17.95
N ALA A 229 -14.22 -23.67 18.31
CA ALA A 229 -13.05 -22.78 18.22
C ALA A 229 -12.70 -22.40 16.76
N THR A 230 -12.93 -23.31 15.82
CA THR A 230 -12.70 -23.08 14.38
C THR A 230 -13.91 -22.51 13.65
N SER A 231 -15.07 -22.37 14.32
CA SER A 231 -16.37 -22.09 13.70
C SER A 231 -16.67 -23.02 12.50
N GLY A 232 -16.25 -24.29 12.60
CA GLY A 232 -16.38 -25.31 11.55
C GLY A 232 -15.44 -25.16 10.35
N ALA A 233 -14.38 -24.35 10.41
CA ALA A 233 -13.45 -24.17 9.28
C ALA A 233 -12.73 -25.49 8.90
N PRO A 234 -12.88 -26.02 7.67
CA PRO A 234 -12.37 -27.35 7.31
C PRO A 234 -10.86 -27.55 7.47
N LEU A 235 -10.05 -26.56 7.08
CA LEU A 235 -8.59 -26.74 7.00
C LEU A 235 -7.90 -26.78 8.39
N PRO A 236 -8.30 -25.97 9.39
CA PRO A 236 -7.95 -26.21 10.80
C PRO A 236 -8.40 -27.58 11.35
N LEU A 237 -9.59 -28.07 10.98
CA LEU A 237 -10.10 -29.38 11.42
C LEU A 237 -9.27 -30.54 10.85
N LEU A 238 -8.93 -30.50 9.56
CA LEU A 238 -8.03 -31.47 8.92
C LEU A 238 -6.66 -31.51 9.62
N ARG A 239 -6.10 -30.36 10.00
CA ARG A 239 -4.86 -30.30 10.78
C ARG A 239 -5.01 -30.90 12.17
N ALA A 240 -6.11 -30.65 12.86
CA ALA A 240 -6.38 -31.24 14.18
C ALA A 240 -6.46 -32.79 14.14
N ALA A 241 -6.86 -33.35 12.99
CA ALA A 241 -6.89 -34.78 12.70
C ALA A 241 -5.61 -35.33 12.03
N ALA A 242 -4.59 -34.50 11.77
CA ALA A 242 -3.36 -34.90 11.04
C ALA A 242 -2.41 -35.85 11.81
N THR A 243 -2.82 -36.34 12.98
CA THR A 243 -2.13 -37.35 13.78
C THR A 243 -3.15 -38.35 14.34
N ASP A 244 -2.73 -39.56 14.71
CA ASP A 244 -3.56 -40.72 15.13
C ASP A 244 -4.65 -40.47 16.20
N ARG A 245 -4.63 -39.31 16.85
CA ARG A 245 -5.64 -38.77 17.77
C ARG A 245 -5.82 -37.27 17.54
N LEU A 246 -7.02 -36.77 17.82
CA LEU A 246 -7.32 -35.34 17.77
C LEU A 246 -6.42 -34.50 18.68
N ARG A 247 -6.13 -33.26 18.24
CA ARG A 247 -5.46 -32.23 19.03
C ARG A 247 -6.49 -31.22 19.56
N PRO A 248 -6.52 -30.89 20.87
CA PRO A 248 -7.40 -29.84 21.40
C PRO A 248 -7.17 -28.48 20.74
N ALA A 249 -8.18 -27.60 20.78
CA ALA A 249 -8.14 -26.32 20.10
C ALA A 249 -7.03 -25.41 20.64
N ALA A 250 -6.77 -25.47 21.96
CA ALA A 250 -5.63 -24.79 22.60
C ALA A 250 -4.24 -25.24 22.09
N GLY A 251 -4.16 -26.27 21.24
CA GLY A 251 -2.93 -26.74 20.60
C GLY A 251 -2.74 -26.27 19.15
N LEU A 252 -3.73 -25.62 18.52
CA LEU A 252 -3.75 -25.34 17.08
C LEU A 252 -2.65 -24.37 16.63
N ASP A 253 -2.40 -23.29 17.37
CA ASP A 253 -1.42 -22.25 17.02
C ASP A 253 0.01 -22.81 16.91
N GLY A 254 0.32 -23.83 17.72
CA GLY A 254 1.60 -24.56 17.69
C GLY A 254 1.62 -25.75 16.74
N LEU A 255 0.49 -26.14 16.14
CA LEU A 255 0.37 -27.37 15.35
C LEU A 255 0.96 -27.24 13.96
N LEU A 256 0.63 -26.17 13.22
CA LEU A 256 1.20 -25.94 11.88
C LEU A 256 2.74 -25.83 11.91
N PRO A 257 3.38 -25.02 12.78
CA PRO A 257 4.84 -25.00 12.88
C PRO A 257 5.44 -26.38 13.16
N ARG A 258 4.81 -27.20 14.02
CA ARG A 258 5.27 -28.57 14.30
C ARG A 258 5.19 -29.48 13.09
N LEU A 259 4.08 -29.44 12.34
CA LEU A 259 3.91 -30.21 11.11
C LEU A 259 4.98 -29.85 10.07
N LEU A 260 5.30 -28.56 9.90
CA LEU A 260 6.35 -28.11 8.99
C LEU A 260 7.76 -28.54 9.45
N THR A 261 8.07 -28.48 10.75
CA THR A 261 9.35 -28.98 11.28
C THR A 261 9.52 -30.50 11.22
N ALA A 262 8.45 -31.25 10.95
CA ALA A 262 8.48 -32.71 10.83
C ALA A 262 8.66 -33.21 9.38
N LEU A 263 8.72 -32.32 8.39
CA LEU A 263 8.90 -32.66 6.98
C LEU A 263 10.34 -33.12 6.68
N ALA A 264 10.49 -34.24 5.98
CA ALA A 264 11.77 -34.81 5.59
C ALA A 264 11.68 -35.54 4.23
N GLY A 265 12.80 -35.61 3.50
CA GLY A 265 12.86 -36.22 2.16
C GLY A 265 11.84 -35.59 1.21
N ALA A 266 11.24 -36.41 0.33
CA ALA A 266 10.24 -35.95 -0.63
C ALA A 266 9.03 -35.20 -0.02
N GLU A 267 8.67 -35.42 1.26
CA GLU A 267 7.63 -34.60 1.92
C GLU A 267 8.09 -33.16 2.20
N ARG A 268 9.41 -32.93 2.32
CA ARG A 268 10.02 -31.60 2.39
C ARG A 268 10.19 -30.99 1.00
N ASP A 269 10.85 -31.68 0.08
CA ASP A 269 11.12 -31.20 -1.29
C ASP A 269 9.85 -30.67 -1.97
N VAL A 270 8.73 -31.40 -1.88
CA VAL A 270 7.42 -30.99 -2.43
C VAL A 270 6.91 -29.71 -1.78
N VAL A 271 6.98 -29.60 -0.45
CA VAL A 271 6.46 -28.42 0.27
C VAL A 271 7.31 -27.17 0.02
N GLU A 272 8.62 -27.31 -0.14
CA GLU A 272 9.52 -26.19 -0.45
C GLU A 272 9.36 -25.71 -1.90
N ILE A 273 9.19 -26.62 -2.87
CA ILE A 273 8.84 -26.25 -4.26
C ILE A 273 7.48 -25.55 -4.31
N LEU A 274 6.47 -26.06 -3.58
CA LEU A 274 5.14 -25.43 -3.53
C LEU A 274 5.10 -24.13 -2.71
N ALA A 275 6.07 -23.91 -1.81
CA ALA A 275 6.26 -22.62 -1.14
C ALA A 275 6.86 -21.56 -2.08
N LEU A 276 7.72 -21.96 -3.02
CA LEU A 276 8.25 -21.05 -4.04
C LEU A 276 7.17 -20.58 -5.01
N ALA A 277 6.19 -21.42 -5.38
CA ALA A 277 5.11 -21.06 -6.32
C ALA A 277 4.13 -19.98 -5.82
N ARG A 278 4.34 -19.39 -4.63
CA ARG A 278 3.67 -18.19 -4.04
C ARG A 278 2.12 -18.19 -3.98
N GLY A 279 1.44 -19.26 -4.38
CA GLY A 279 -0.02 -19.39 -4.42
C GLY A 279 -0.54 -20.11 -5.67
N GLY A 280 0.26 -20.13 -6.73
CA GLY A 280 0.06 -20.99 -7.89
C GLY A 280 0.20 -22.47 -7.55
N GLY A 281 -0.43 -23.32 -8.36
CA GLY A 281 -0.23 -24.77 -8.32
C GLY A 281 0.98 -25.21 -9.13
N VAL A 282 1.53 -26.36 -8.77
CA VAL A 282 2.51 -27.09 -9.60
C VAL A 282 1.91 -28.44 -9.96
N SER A 283 2.03 -28.87 -11.22
CA SER A 283 1.46 -30.14 -11.66
C SER A 283 2.17 -31.33 -11.03
N THR A 284 1.46 -32.43 -10.82
CA THR A 284 2.08 -33.68 -10.33
C THR A 284 3.12 -34.20 -11.33
N ARG A 285 2.98 -33.91 -12.63
CA ARG A 285 3.97 -34.25 -13.68
C ARG A 285 5.28 -33.48 -13.50
N LEU A 286 5.21 -32.17 -13.22
CA LEU A 286 6.42 -31.38 -12.97
C LEU A 286 7.06 -31.73 -11.62
N LEU A 287 6.28 -31.89 -10.54
CA LEU A 287 6.81 -32.35 -9.24
C LEU A 287 7.58 -33.69 -9.36
N THR A 288 7.10 -34.62 -10.18
CA THR A 288 7.77 -35.91 -10.48
C THR A 288 9.07 -35.74 -11.27
N THR A 289 9.27 -34.61 -11.95
CA THR A 289 10.50 -34.28 -12.68
C THR A 289 11.50 -33.51 -11.78
N LEU A 290 11.01 -32.77 -10.79
CA LEU A 290 11.83 -31.90 -9.94
C LEU A 290 12.32 -32.54 -8.64
N VAL A 291 11.56 -33.46 -8.03
CA VAL A 291 11.92 -34.11 -6.76
C VAL A 291 12.88 -35.28 -7.00
N SER A 292 13.99 -35.32 -6.26
CA SER A 292 15.08 -36.27 -6.53
C SER A 292 14.76 -37.72 -6.11
N ASP A 293 13.95 -37.87 -5.05
CA ASP A 293 13.51 -39.16 -4.50
C ASP A 293 12.05 -39.42 -4.89
N ALA A 294 11.82 -39.55 -6.20
CA ALA A 294 10.50 -39.71 -6.81
C ALA A 294 9.95 -41.15 -6.62
N GLY A 295 9.66 -41.50 -5.36
CA GLY A 295 8.77 -42.61 -5.02
C GLY A 295 7.31 -42.31 -5.41
N ASP A 296 6.34 -42.86 -4.68
CA ASP A 296 4.93 -42.49 -4.94
C ASP A 296 4.62 -41.07 -4.44
N LEU A 297 4.90 -40.10 -5.31
CA LEU A 297 4.58 -38.69 -5.12
C LEU A 297 3.08 -38.41 -5.13
N THR A 298 2.25 -39.27 -5.74
CA THR A 298 0.79 -39.12 -5.69
C THR A 298 0.28 -39.43 -4.29
N THR A 299 0.68 -40.57 -3.73
CA THR A 299 0.38 -40.92 -2.32
C THR A 299 1.02 -39.90 -1.36
N THR A 300 2.21 -39.38 -1.66
CA THR A 300 2.88 -38.37 -0.82
C THR A 300 2.13 -37.04 -0.81
N CYS A 301 1.67 -36.54 -1.97
CA CYS A 301 0.82 -35.35 -2.03
C CYS A 301 -0.56 -35.59 -1.40
N ASP A 302 -1.19 -36.75 -1.65
CA ASP A 302 -2.47 -37.13 -1.02
C ASP A 302 -2.33 -37.15 0.52
N ARG A 303 -1.21 -37.64 1.09
CA ARG A 303 -0.91 -37.55 2.55
C ARG A 303 -0.79 -36.11 3.03
N LEU A 304 -0.01 -35.28 2.35
CA LEU A 304 0.21 -33.88 2.75
C LEU A 304 -1.07 -33.03 2.63
N ALA A 305 -1.93 -33.32 1.65
CA ALA A 305 -3.26 -32.75 1.52
C ALA A 305 -4.19 -33.18 2.66
N ALA A 306 -4.19 -34.47 3.03
CA ALA A 306 -4.97 -34.98 4.17
C ALA A 306 -4.54 -34.35 5.52
N ARG A 307 -3.25 -34.05 5.70
CA ARG A 307 -2.74 -33.29 6.87
C ARG A 307 -3.05 -31.78 6.81
N GLY A 308 -3.71 -31.30 5.75
CA GLY A 308 -3.99 -29.87 5.55
C GLY A 308 -2.74 -29.02 5.31
N LEU A 309 -1.70 -29.55 4.66
CA LEU A 309 -0.51 -28.79 4.26
C LEU A 309 -0.56 -28.38 2.79
N LEU A 310 -1.21 -29.17 1.94
CA LEU A 310 -1.43 -28.88 0.52
C LEU A 310 -2.92 -28.76 0.19
N VAL A 311 -3.24 -28.04 -0.88
CA VAL A 311 -4.56 -27.99 -1.50
C VAL A 311 -4.44 -28.56 -2.92
N PRO A 312 -5.20 -29.61 -3.29
CA PRO A 312 -5.21 -30.10 -4.67
C PRO A 312 -5.73 -29.01 -5.64
N THR A 313 -5.08 -28.86 -6.78
CA THR A 313 -5.53 -27.99 -7.90
C THR A 313 -6.22 -28.85 -8.96
N GLU A 314 -6.48 -28.29 -10.15
CA GLU A 314 -6.95 -29.09 -11.29
C GLU A 314 -5.91 -30.16 -11.71
N ARG A 315 -4.63 -29.77 -11.79
CA ARG A 315 -3.54 -30.55 -12.43
C ARG A 315 -2.43 -31.01 -11.48
N GLY A 316 -2.49 -30.60 -10.21
CA GLY A 316 -1.52 -31.00 -9.18
C GLY A 316 -1.92 -30.48 -7.80
N HIS A 317 -1.02 -29.74 -7.16
CA HIS A 317 -1.20 -29.23 -5.80
C HIS A 317 -0.61 -27.82 -5.65
N ARG A 318 -1.11 -27.07 -4.66
CA ARG A 318 -0.52 -25.83 -4.15
C ARG A 318 -0.34 -25.89 -2.63
N LEU A 319 0.50 -25.03 -2.07
CA LEU A 319 0.64 -24.91 -0.63
C LEU A 319 -0.67 -24.41 0.02
N ALA A 320 -0.96 -24.84 1.25
CA ALA A 320 -2.09 -24.31 2.00
C ALA A 320 -1.91 -22.81 2.29
N PRO A 321 -2.87 -21.93 1.92
CA PRO A 321 -2.63 -20.49 1.76
C PRO A 321 -2.35 -19.72 3.07
N GLU A 322 -2.79 -20.22 4.21
CA GLU A 322 -2.44 -19.66 5.53
C GLU A 322 -1.06 -20.09 6.05
N ILE A 323 -0.27 -20.84 5.25
CA ILE A 323 1.17 -21.01 5.44
C ILE A 323 1.87 -19.77 4.86
N SER A 324 1.87 -18.69 5.62
CA SER A 324 2.35 -17.36 5.20
C SER A 324 3.44 -16.82 6.13
N GLY A 325 3.96 -15.63 5.83
CA GLY A 325 4.87 -14.89 6.72
C GLY A 325 6.11 -15.68 7.16
N ARG A 326 6.31 -15.83 8.48
CA ARG A 326 7.48 -16.52 9.04
C ARG A 326 7.50 -18.01 8.68
N GLN A 327 6.35 -18.65 8.58
CA GLN A 327 6.22 -20.07 8.24
C GLN A 327 6.67 -20.29 6.79
N LEU A 328 6.20 -19.45 5.86
CA LEU A 328 6.61 -19.49 4.46
C LEU A 328 8.12 -19.18 4.29
N ALA A 329 8.62 -18.16 4.99
CA ALA A 329 10.05 -17.82 4.97
C ALA A 329 10.95 -18.96 5.49
N GLY A 330 10.44 -19.83 6.38
CA GLY A 330 11.13 -21.03 6.87
C GLY A 330 11.11 -22.24 5.94
N LEU A 331 10.45 -22.12 4.77
CA LEU A 331 10.35 -23.14 3.71
C LEU A 331 11.09 -22.74 2.43
N ARG A 332 11.86 -21.64 2.44
CA ARG A 332 12.67 -21.21 1.29
C ARG A 332 13.93 -22.08 1.18
N PRO A 333 14.19 -22.76 0.04
CA PRO A 333 15.45 -23.47 -0.19
C PRO A 333 16.69 -22.58 -0.12
N GLY A 334 17.84 -23.19 0.14
CA GLY A 334 19.13 -22.51 0.13
C GLY A 334 19.59 -22.07 -1.27
N PRO A 335 20.53 -21.11 -1.39
CA PRO A 335 20.99 -20.57 -2.67
C PRO A 335 21.38 -21.63 -3.71
N ALA A 336 22.17 -22.64 -3.29
CA ALA A 336 22.59 -23.73 -4.18
C ALA A 336 21.43 -24.64 -4.62
N GLU A 337 20.39 -24.81 -3.79
CA GLU A 337 19.21 -25.60 -4.12
C GLU A 337 18.33 -24.86 -5.14
N LEU A 338 18.24 -23.52 -5.02
CA LEU A 338 17.57 -22.66 -5.99
C LEU A 338 18.27 -22.66 -7.36
N ALA A 339 19.59 -22.62 -7.40
CA ALA A 339 20.38 -22.75 -8.64
C ALA A 339 20.18 -24.12 -9.32
N VAL A 340 20.18 -25.20 -8.53
CA VAL A 340 19.89 -26.56 -9.03
C VAL A 340 18.44 -26.67 -9.52
N LEU A 341 17.48 -26.04 -8.84
CA LEU A 341 16.07 -26.03 -9.24
C LEU A 341 15.85 -25.27 -10.55
N ALA A 342 16.45 -24.08 -10.71
CA ALA A 342 16.43 -23.32 -11.97
C ALA A 342 17.05 -24.13 -13.12
N THR A 343 18.15 -24.85 -12.85
CA THR A 343 18.78 -25.75 -13.83
C THR A 343 17.86 -26.93 -14.21
N ARG A 344 17.20 -27.56 -13.24
CA ARG A 344 16.22 -28.66 -13.49
C ARG A 344 15.03 -28.18 -14.31
N LEU A 345 14.48 -27.01 -14.00
CA LEU A 345 13.42 -26.38 -14.79
C LEU A 345 13.89 -26.07 -16.21
N THR A 346 15.12 -25.59 -16.39
CA THR A 346 15.72 -25.32 -17.71
C THR A 346 15.79 -26.59 -18.55
N HIS A 347 16.23 -27.70 -17.97
CA HIS A 347 16.24 -29.01 -18.63
C HIS A 347 14.83 -29.53 -18.97
N TRP A 348 13.84 -29.34 -18.08
CA TRP A 348 12.45 -29.76 -18.33
C TRP A 348 11.78 -28.96 -19.46
N VAL A 349 11.95 -27.62 -19.45
CA VAL A 349 11.46 -26.70 -20.50
C VAL A 349 12.06 -27.04 -21.88
N THR A 350 13.31 -27.50 -21.90
CA THR A 350 14.03 -27.86 -23.14
C THR A 350 13.88 -29.33 -23.56
N ALA A 351 13.23 -30.17 -22.74
CA ALA A 351 13.06 -31.59 -23.02
C ALA A 351 12.08 -31.86 -24.19
N THR A 352 12.36 -32.89 -24.96
CA THR A 352 11.48 -33.33 -26.06
C THR A 352 10.21 -33.96 -25.52
N GLY A 353 9.04 -33.46 -25.95
CA GLY A 353 7.73 -33.90 -25.45
C GLY A 353 7.23 -33.11 -24.22
N THR A 354 7.86 -31.99 -23.89
CA THR A 354 7.28 -30.94 -23.04
C THR A 354 6.43 -30.02 -23.93
N GLU A 355 5.11 -30.00 -23.70
CA GLU A 355 4.16 -29.21 -24.49
C GLU A 355 4.22 -27.71 -24.13
N PRO A 356 4.06 -26.78 -25.09
CA PRO A 356 4.08 -25.33 -24.83
C PRO A 356 3.10 -24.87 -23.74
N VAL A 357 1.88 -25.40 -23.75
CA VAL A 357 0.84 -25.05 -22.76
C VAL A 357 1.23 -25.53 -21.36
N ALA A 358 1.81 -26.72 -21.25
CA ALA A 358 2.29 -27.28 -19.98
C ALA A 358 3.46 -26.47 -19.38
N VAL A 359 4.20 -25.68 -20.16
CA VAL A 359 5.18 -24.72 -19.63
C VAL A 359 4.51 -23.43 -19.16
N ALA A 360 3.52 -22.94 -19.89
CA ALA A 360 2.77 -21.74 -19.51
C ALA A 360 1.95 -21.93 -18.23
N GLU A 361 1.42 -23.14 -17.99
CA GLU A 361 0.73 -23.53 -16.74
C GLU A 361 1.60 -23.35 -15.50
N GLU A 362 2.90 -23.62 -15.61
CA GLU A 362 3.87 -23.66 -14.50
C GLU A 362 4.58 -22.31 -14.32
N THR A 363 4.07 -21.23 -14.95
CA THR A 363 4.71 -19.90 -14.98
C THR A 363 5.00 -19.33 -13.58
N GLU A 364 4.08 -19.50 -12.62
CA GLU A 364 4.27 -18.98 -11.26
C GLU A 364 5.42 -19.66 -10.51
N LEU A 365 5.72 -20.93 -10.81
CA LEU A 365 6.93 -21.57 -10.30
C LEU A 365 8.17 -21.09 -11.06
N LEU A 366 8.08 -20.95 -12.39
CA LEU A 366 9.20 -20.48 -13.22
C LEU A 366 9.68 -19.09 -12.79
N THR A 367 8.78 -18.12 -12.67
CA THR A 367 9.11 -16.73 -12.30
C THR A 367 9.53 -16.61 -10.84
N ALA A 368 8.86 -17.29 -9.91
CA ALA A 368 9.26 -17.23 -8.51
C ALA A 368 10.60 -17.95 -8.23
N VAL A 369 11.00 -18.94 -9.04
CA VAL A 369 12.36 -19.50 -9.01
C VAL A 369 13.37 -18.53 -9.62
N MET A 370 13.04 -17.81 -10.70
CA MET A 370 13.92 -16.74 -11.24
C MET A 370 14.19 -15.67 -10.18
N ASP A 371 13.14 -15.16 -9.52
CA ASP A 371 13.25 -14.22 -8.39
C ASP A 371 14.10 -14.80 -7.26
N ALA A 372 13.73 -15.99 -6.76
CA ALA A 372 14.34 -16.55 -5.56
C ALA A 372 15.83 -16.84 -5.76
N ALA A 373 16.22 -17.34 -6.94
CA ALA A 373 17.62 -17.55 -7.31
C ALA A 373 18.37 -16.21 -7.49
N THR A 374 17.77 -15.23 -8.17
CA THR A 374 18.34 -13.88 -8.37
C THR A 374 18.61 -13.18 -7.05
N GLU A 375 17.63 -13.16 -6.13
CA GLU A 375 17.79 -12.66 -4.76
C GLU A 375 18.87 -13.42 -3.96
N ALA A 376 19.05 -14.72 -4.23
CA ALA A 376 20.02 -15.58 -3.56
C ALA A 376 21.44 -15.49 -4.13
N GLY A 377 21.68 -14.65 -5.14
CA GLY A 377 23.00 -14.49 -5.78
C GLY A 377 23.27 -15.41 -6.97
N HIS A 378 22.22 -16.05 -7.51
CA HIS A 378 22.25 -16.93 -8.70
C HIS A 378 21.41 -16.37 -9.87
N PRO A 379 21.70 -15.13 -10.36
CA PRO A 379 20.94 -14.51 -11.44
C PRO A 379 21.25 -15.12 -12.82
N GLU A 380 22.40 -15.78 -12.99
CA GLU A 380 22.78 -16.42 -14.26
C GLU A 380 21.88 -17.63 -14.56
N GLU A 381 21.63 -18.48 -13.57
CA GLU A 381 20.75 -19.64 -13.68
C GLU A 381 19.30 -19.22 -13.93
N ALA A 382 18.86 -18.13 -13.30
CA ALA A 382 17.55 -17.50 -13.54
C ALA A 382 17.42 -16.94 -14.97
N ALA A 383 18.43 -16.20 -15.45
CA ALA A 383 18.47 -15.65 -16.81
C ALA A 383 18.48 -16.77 -17.87
N ARG A 384 19.24 -17.84 -17.64
CA ARG A 384 19.27 -19.04 -18.51
C ARG A 384 17.92 -19.76 -18.55
N LEU A 385 17.22 -19.85 -17.41
CA LEU A 385 15.86 -20.40 -17.36
C LEU A 385 14.87 -19.57 -18.19
N ALA A 386 14.88 -18.24 -18.04
CA ALA A 386 14.01 -17.35 -18.81
C ALA A 386 14.32 -17.40 -20.32
N ARG A 387 15.60 -17.45 -20.69
CA ARG A 387 16.08 -17.59 -22.08
C ARG A 387 15.59 -18.88 -22.75
N ALA A 388 15.47 -19.96 -21.99
CA ALA A 388 14.91 -21.23 -22.45
C ALA A 388 13.38 -21.24 -22.47
N ALA A 389 12.73 -20.64 -21.48
CA ALA A 389 11.27 -20.63 -21.32
C ALA A 389 10.56 -19.70 -22.32
N SER A 390 11.11 -18.51 -22.60
CA SER A 390 10.49 -17.51 -23.48
C SER A 390 9.93 -18.09 -24.80
N PRO A 391 10.71 -18.77 -25.68
CA PRO A 391 10.17 -19.27 -26.94
C PRO A 391 9.16 -20.42 -26.76
N VAL A 392 9.22 -21.16 -25.65
CA VAL A 392 8.24 -22.22 -25.38
C VAL A 392 6.91 -21.63 -24.91
N VAL A 393 6.94 -20.63 -24.05
CA VAL A 393 5.74 -19.92 -23.58
C VAL A 393 5.16 -19.01 -24.68
N ALA A 394 5.98 -18.47 -25.60
CA ALA A 394 5.50 -17.79 -26.80
C ALA A 394 4.61 -18.72 -27.67
N CYS A 395 5.09 -19.95 -27.92
CA CYS A 395 4.33 -20.98 -28.63
C CYS A 395 3.07 -21.47 -27.88
N SER A 396 2.92 -21.16 -26.58
CA SER A 396 1.74 -21.55 -25.80
C SER A 396 0.49 -20.71 -26.07
N LEU A 397 0.62 -19.57 -26.77
CA LEU A 397 -0.40 -18.53 -26.94
C LEU A 397 -0.76 -17.74 -25.66
N ARG A 398 -0.24 -18.06 -24.48
CA ARG A 398 -0.54 -17.36 -23.21
C ARG A 398 0.36 -16.12 -23.06
N THR A 399 -0.12 -14.98 -23.55
CA THR A 399 0.65 -13.73 -23.70
C THR A 399 0.91 -12.98 -22.39
N GLY A 400 0.15 -13.27 -21.34
CA GLY A 400 0.41 -12.79 -19.99
C GLY A 400 1.54 -13.58 -19.34
N ALA A 401 1.41 -14.91 -19.34
CA ALA A 401 2.45 -15.85 -18.91
C ALA A 401 3.81 -15.59 -19.59
N TRP A 402 3.82 -15.42 -20.92
CA TRP A 402 5.03 -15.04 -21.67
C TRP A 402 5.62 -13.72 -21.17
N GLY A 403 4.76 -12.75 -20.84
CA GLY A 403 5.16 -11.47 -20.28
C GLY A 403 5.92 -11.58 -18.97
N ARG A 404 5.40 -12.35 -18.02
CA ARG A 404 6.07 -12.52 -16.72
C ARG A 404 7.42 -13.22 -16.88
N VAL A 405 7.51 -14.27 -17.70
CA VAL A 405 8.80 -14.94 -18.01
C VAL A 405 9.83 -13.98 -18.59
N LEU A 406 9.41 -13.03 -19.45
CA LEU A 406 10.30 -12.01 -20.00
C LEU A 406 10.71 -10.96 -18.96
N GLU A 407 9.78 -10.45 -18.17
CA GLU A 407 10.01 -9.39 -17.18
C GLU A 407 10.99 -9.83 -16.07
N HIS A 408 10.70 -10.95 -15.42
CA HIS A 408 11.58 -11.56 -14.41
C HIS A 408 12.93 -12.00 -15.04
N GLY A 409 12.92 -12.46 -16.29
CA GLY A 409 14.11 -12.84 -17.03
C GLY A 409 15.05 -11.69 -17.38
N ILE A 410 14.51 -10.51 -17.73
CA ILE A 410 15.30 -9.31 -18.05
C ILE A 410 15.99 -8.78 -16.80
N ASP A 411 15.31 -8.68 -15.66
CA ASP A 411 15.92 -8.25 -14.39
C ASP A 411 17.06 -9.20 -13.96
N ALA A 412 16.83 -10.52 -14.02
CA ALA A 412 17.86 -11.53 -13.77
C ALA A 412 19.07 -11.38 -14.73
N ALA A 413 18.82 -11.25 -16.03
CA ALA A 413 19.89 -11.12 -17.03
C ALA A 413 20.70 -9.83 -16.89
N VAL A 414 20.04 -8.71 -16.52
CA VAL A 414 20.71 -7.43 -16.22
C VAL A 414 21.60 -7.56 -14.98
N ARG A 415 21.14 -8.23 -13.92
CA ARG A 415 21.93 -8.47 -12.69
C ARG A 415 23.09 -9.44 -12.91
N ALA A 416 22.92 -10.44 -13.77
CA ALA A 416 23.99 -11.35 -14.20
C ALA A 416 25.00 -10.69 -15.16
N GLY A 417 24.64 -9.55 -15.79
CA GLY A 417 25.44 -8.90 -16.83
C GLY A 417 25.41 -9.62 -18.19
N LEU A 418 24.48 -10.56 -18.40
CA LEU A 418 24.38 -11.41 -19.59
C LEU A 418 23.69 -10.65 -20.73
N ARG A 419 24.45 -9.75 -21.36
CA ARG A 419 23.98 -8.79 -22.38
C ARG A 419 23.28 -9.45 -23.57
N ASP A 420 23.71 -10.64 -23.98
CA ASP A 420 23.10 -11.45 -25.04
C ASP A 420 21.68 -11.90 -24.67
N ILE A 421 21.49 -12.34 -23.42
CA ILE A 421 20.17 -12.73 -22.90
C ILE A 421 19.29 -11.48 -22.70
N VAL A 422 19.84 -10.36 -22.21
CA VAL A 422 19.10 -9.09 -22.11
C VAL A 422 18.62 -8.63 -23.49
N ALA A 423 19.50 -8.65 -24.51
CA ALA A 423 19.16 -8.24 -25.87
C ALA A 423 18.07 -9.12 -26.49
N TYR A 424 18.16 -10.44 -26.30
CA TYR A 424 17.14 -11.40 -26.73
C TYR A 424 15.78 -11.16 -26.04
N LEU A 425 15.73 -11.19 -24.70
CA LEU A 425 14.47 -11.08 -23.96
C LEU A 425 13.79 -9.72 -24.18
N THR A 426 14.58 -8.64 -24.33
CA THR A 426 14.04 -7.31 -24.67
C THR A 426 13.43 -7.27 -26.08
N HIS A 427 14.01 -8.00 -27.05
CA HIS A 427 13.43 -8.15 -28.40
C HIS A 427 12.12 -8.96 -28.36
N GLU A 428 12.11 -10.09 -27.65
CA GLU A 428 10.92 -10.93 -27.49
C GLU A 428 9.76 -10.18 -26.80
N ASP A 429 10.04 -9.34 -25.80
CA ASP A 429 9.01 -8.47 -25.20
C ASP A 429 8.53 -7.37 -26.17
N GLY A 430 9.39 -6.90 -27.08
CA GLY A 430 8.98 -6.10 -28.24
C GLY A 430 7.97 -6.83 -29.14
N VAL A 431 8.26 -8.09 -29.49
CA VAL A 431 7.34 -8.96 -30.27
C VAL A 431 6.01 -9.13 -29.54
N ARG A 432 6.04 -9.48 -28.24
CA ARG A 432 4.86 -9.64 -27.40
C ARG A 432 4.03 -8.37 -27.29
N LYS A 433 4.67 -7.22 -27.06
CA LYS A 433 4.01 -5.90 -27.02
C LYS A 433 3.39 -5.53 -28.36
N LEU A 434 4.03 -5.89 -29.50
CA LEU A 434 3.48 -5.64 -30.83
C LEU A 434 2.18 -6.44 -31.07
N VAL A 435 2.20 -7.75 -30.81
CA VAL A 435 1.03 -8.62 -31.06
C VAL A 435 -0.11 -8.43 -30.06
N THR A 436 0.17 -7.91 -28.86
CA THR A 436 -0.83 -7.46 -27.88
C THR A 436 -1.31 -6.01 -28.13
N GLY A 437 -0.90 -5.38 -29.24
CA GLY A 437 -1.36 -4.06 -29.68
C GLY A 437 -0.67 -2.86 -29.01
N LYS A 438 0.26 -3.08 -28.08
CA LYS A 438 1.01 -2.06 -27.33
C LYS A 438 2.17 -1.44 -28.17
N ARG A 439 1.86 -1.00 -29.40
CA ARG A 439 2.84 -0.63 -30.45
C ARG A 439 3.93 0.37 -30.02
N LEU A 440 3.60 1.39 -29.23
CA LEU A 440 4.60 2.36 -28.74
C LEU A 440 5.62 1.72 -27.79
N LEU A 441 5.15 0.84 -26.89
CA LEU A 441 6.02 0.08 -25.98
C LEU A 441 6.83 -0.98 -26.73
N ALA A 442 6.28 -1.55 -27.80
CA ALA A 442 6.99 -2.45 -28.71
C ALA A 442 8.15 -1.74 -29.41
N ALA A 443 7.90 -0.55 -29.99
CA ALA A 443 8.93 0.26 -30.63
C ALA A 443 10.09 0.61 -29.66
N ALA A 444 9.75 0.98 -28.42
CA ALA A 444 10.73 1.26 -27.38
C ALA A 444 11.56 0.02 -26.98
N ALA A 445 10.92 -1.14 -26.84
CA ALA A 445 11.59 -2.40 -26.53
C ALA A 445 12.53 -2.84 -27.67
N PHE A 446 12.07 -2.79 -28.93
CA PHE A 446 12.91 -3.08 -30.08
C PHE A 446 14.11 -2.12 -30.19
N ALA A 447 13.93 -0.82 -29.94
CA ALA A 447 15.03 0.15 -29.93
C ALA A 447 16.05 -0.12 -28.80
N ALA A 448 15.60 -0.57 -27.62
CA ALA A 448 16.46 -0.98 -26.52
C ALA A 448 17.23 -2.29 -26.84
N ALA A 449 16.56 -3.28 -27.42
CA ALA A 449 17.21 -4.50 -27.91
C ALA A 449 18.28 -4.17 -28.97
N ALA A 450 17.97 -3.29 -29.93
CA ALA A 450 18.92 -2.80 -30.92
C ALA A 450 20.13 -2.09 -30.28
N ALA A 451 19.97 -1.41 -29.13
CA ALA A 451 21.09 -0.82 -28.40
C ALA A 451 22.00 -1.92 -27.82
N TYR A 452 21.45 -2.92 -27.13
CA TYR A 452 22.23 -4.03 -26.58
C TYR A 452 22.93 -4.87 -27.66
N TRP A 453 22.29 -5.10 -28.81
CA TRP A 453 22.95 -5.79 -29.93
C TRP A 453 24.13 -4.99 -30.53
N ARG A 454 24.10 -3.66 -30.49
CA ARG A 454 25.26 -2.81 -30.84
C ARG A 454 26.36 -2.84 -29.77
N GLU A 455 26.02 -3.01 -28.49
CA GLU A 455 27.01 -3.25 -27.42
C GLU A 455 27.74 -4.60 -27.57
N LEU A 456 27.19 -5.51 -28.37
CA LEU A 456 27.71 -6.85 -28.69
C LEU A 456 28.37 -6.97 -30.07
N ASP A 457 28.53 -5.84 -30.79
CA ASP A 457 28.97 -5.76 -32.20
C ASP A 457 28.09 -6.53 -33.22
N ASP A 458 26.92 -7.06 -32.82
CA ASP A 458 26.00 -7.75 -33.73
C ASP A 458 25.11 -6.76 -34.51
N SER A 459 25.70 -6.26 -35.61
CA SER A 459 25.00 -5.43 -36.59
C SER A 459 23.78 -6.10 -37.26
N GLY A 460 23.75 -7.44 -37.34
CA GLY A 460 22.66 -8.19 -37.98
C GLY A 460 21.43 -8.37 -37.08
N HIS A 461 21.63 -8.40 -35.78
CA HIS A 461 20.57 -8.31 -34.77
C HIS A 461 20.14 -6.87 -34.53
N ALA A 462 21.08 -5.92 -34.44
CA ALA A 462 20.77 -4.50 -34.26
C ALA A 462 19.89 -3.94 -35.39
N ALA A 463 20.23 -4.22 -36.65
CA ALA A 463 19.45 -3.76 -37.80
C ALA A 463 18.04 -4.39 -37.84
N ALA A 464 17.91 -5.68 -37.52
CA ALA A 464 16.60 -6.35 -37.50
C ALA A 464 15.68 -5.78 -36.40
N ALA A 465 16.25 -5.41 -35.24
CA ALA A 465 15.51 -4.74 -34.17
C ALA A 465 15.17 -3.28 -34.53
N ASP A 466 16.05 -2.53 -35.19
CA ASP A 466 15.71 -1.20 -35.75
C ASP A 466 14.55 -1.28 -36.76
N ASP A 467 14.56 -2.29 -37.64
CA ASP A 467 13.51 -2.52 -38.64
C ASP A 467 12.16 -2.87 -37.97
N ALA A 468 12.18 -3.71 -36.94
CA ALA A 468 11.01 -4.02 -36.12
C ALA A 468 10.47 -2.75 -35.41
N ALA A 469 11.34 -1.95 -34.80
CA ALA A 469 10.98 -0.68 -34.17
C ALA A 469 10.31 0.28 -35.17
N ARG A 470 10.87 0.42 -36.38
CA ARG A 470 10.30 1.24 -37.46
C ARG A 470 8.93 0.73 -37.91
N SER A 471 8.74 -0.59 -38.04
CA SER A 471 7.44 -1.17 -38.44
C SER A 471 6.30 -0.94 -37.44
N CYS A 472 6.61 -0.65 -36.17
CA CYS A 472 5.61 -0.30 -35.16
C CYS A 472 5.02 1.11 -35.39
N GLY A 473 5.81 2.03 -35.97
CA GLY A 473 5.37 3.35 -36.42
C GLY A 473 4.63 3.24 -37.74
N GLY A 474 3.30 3.09 -37.67
CA GLY A 474 2.49 2.70 -38.83
C GLY A 474 2.35 3.79 -39.90
N ASP A 475 3.21 3.75 -40.92
CA ASP A 475 3.10 4.55 -42.14
C ASP A 475 3.07 3.65 -43.39
N GLN A 476 1.87 3.25 -43.82
CA GLN A 476 1.61 2.74 -45.17
C GLN A 476 0.30 3.31 -45.72
N ALA A 477 0.37 4.58 -46.15
CA ALA A 477 -0.60 5.18 -47.04
C ALA A 477 0.14 6.04 -48.09
N GLY A 478 0.21 5.59 -49.35
CA GLY A 478 0.67 6.43 -50.47
C GLY A 478 2.14 6.29 -50.92
N GLY A 479 2.79 5.15 -50.68
CA GLY A 479 4.07 4.84 -51.33
C GLY A 479 3.89 4.55 -52.83
N ALA A 480 4.01 5.57 -53.68
CA ALA A 480 3.92 5.43 -55.13
C ALA A 480 5.19 4.78 -55.74
N ASP A 481 4.98 4.01 -56.80
CA ASP A 481 6.00 3.22 -57.51
C ASP A 481 7.15 4.10 -58.06
N PRO A 482 8.45 3.74 -57.85
CA PRO A 482 9.59 4.53 -58.35
C PRO A 482 9.74 4.39 -59.87
N GLY A 483 8.93 5.16 -60.60
CA GLY A 483 8.83 5.12 -62.06
C GLY A 483 10.15 5.41 -62.79
N THR A 484 10.85 4.34 -63.18
CA THR A 484 11.89 4.39 -64.20
C THR A 484 11.21 4.44 -65.58
N GLY A 485 11.27 5.59 -66.24
CA GLY A 485 10.64 5.81 -67.55
C GLY A 485 11.44 6.81 -68.39
N ALA A 486 12.22 6.30 -69.33
CA ALA A 486 12.94 7.12 -70.30
C ALA A 486 12.06 7.50 -71.50
N ASP A 487 12.43 8.61 -72.14
CA ASP A 487 12.14 9.03 -73.52
C ASP A 487 11.06 8.28 -74.31
N THR A 488 9.95 8.97 -74.61
CA THR A 488 9.46 9.05 -75.99
C THR A 488 8.61 10.31 -76.21
N ALA A 489 8.50 10.76 -77.46
CA ALA A 489 8.03 12.09 -77.83
C ALA A 489 6.66 12.12 -78.54
N ALA A 490 6.23 13.33 -78.90
CA ALA A 490 5.12 13.75 -79.79
C ALA A 490 4.05 14.63 -79.08
N PRO A 491 3.43 15.60 -79.79
CA PRO A 491 3.22 16.93 -79.17
C PRO A 491 1.78 17.48 -79.27
N ARG A 492 1.56 18.68 -78.68
CA ARG A 492 0.53 19.65 -79.10
C ARG A 492 0.76 21.09 -78.56
N ASP A 493 1.22 21.94 -79.47
CA ASP A 493 0.89 23.36 -79.74
C ASP A 493 0.47 24.37 -78.63
N GLY A 494 1.03 25.58 -78.75
CA GLY A 494 0.67 26.81 -78.02
C GLY A 494 1.49 27.03 -76.74
N GLY A 495 2.24 28.12 -76.52
CA GLY A 495 2.26 29.44 -77.17
C GLY A 495 1.86 30.52 -76.15
N ALA A 496 2.60 31.63 -75.94
CA ALA A 496 3.87 32.03 -76.54
C ALA A 496 4.65 33.04 -75.66
N GLN A 497 5.99 32.96 -75.74
CA GLN A 497 7.03 33.99 -75.53
C GLN A 497 7.11 34.86 -74.24
N PRO A 498 8.28 35.47 -73.95
CA PRO A 498 8.63 36.09 -72.66
C PRO A 498 8.88 37.61 -72.77
N ASP A 499 9.46 38.22 -71.72
CA ASP A 499 10.63 39.12 -71.75
C ASP A 499 11.07 39.40 -70.28
N ALA A 500 12.35 39.42 -69.86
CA ALA A 500 13.52 40.24 -70.24
C ALA A 500 13.48 41.68 -69.67
N ALA A 501 14.54 42.32 -69.17
CA ALA A 501 15.91 41.90 -68.78
C ALA A 501 16.60 43.02 -67.93
N GLY A 502 17.87 42.83 -67.52
CA GLY A 502 18.72 43.83 -66.83
C GLY A 502 18.96 43.49 -65.35
N SER A 503 20.18 43.49 -64.76
CA SER A 503 21.40 44.31 -64.91
C SER A 503 21.25 45.73 -64.36
N GLY A 504 22.06 46.21 -63.40
CA GLY A 504 23.13 45.52 -62.66
C GLY A 504 23.95 46.43 -61.72
N SER A 505 24.92 45.82 -61.02
CA SER A 505 26.20 46.39 -60.52
C SER A 505 26.29 47.59 -59.54
N GLU A 506 27.18 47.39 -58.55
CA GLU A 506 28.11 48.38 -57.94
C GLU A 506 27.70 49.36 -56.80
N THR A 507 28.00 48.91 -55.57
CA THR A 507 28.87 49.55 -54.53
C THR A 507 28.80 51.06 -54.16
N SER A 508 28.43 51.28 -52.89
CA SER A 508 29.26 51.92 -51.82
C SER A 508 29.10 53.41 -51.42
N VAL A 509 29.48 53.65 -50.15
CA VAL A 509 29.75 54.92 -49.42
C VAL A 509 28.58 55.57 -48.62
N SER A 510 28.98 56.01 -47.41
CA SER A 510 28.30 56.62 -46.22
C SER A 510 27.69 58.04 -46.47
N PRO A 511 27.19 58.83 -45.47
CA PRO A 511 27.29 58.74 -43.99
C PRO A 511 26.06 59.17 -43.12
N ASP A 512 26.32 59.29 -41.81
CA ASP A 512 25.64 60.00 -40.70
C ASP A 512 25.44 61.54 -40.99
N PRO A 513 24.83 62.44 -40.15
CA PRO A 513 24.56 62.33 -38.70
C PRO A 513 23.32 63.04 -38.03
N GLY A 514 23.13 62.77 -36.73
CA GLY A 514 22.67 63.77 -35.72
C GLY A 514 21.28 63.58 -35.06
N ALA A 515 21.01 64.09 -33.85
CA ALA A 515 21.88 64.73 -32.84
C ALA A 515 21.21 64.91 -31.44
N ALA A 516 22.05 65.11 -30.41
CA ALA A 516 21.80 65.74 -29.08
C ALA A 516 20.92 65.03 -28.00
N GLY A 517 21.36 65.07 -26.73
CA GLY A 517 20.58 64.57 -25.57
C GLY A 517 21.25 64.42 -24.18
N ASP A 518 22.46 64.95 -23.96
CA ASP A 518 23.21 64.91 -22.66
C ASP A 518 22.71 66.01 -21.67
N PRO A 519 23.22 66.13 -20.40
CA PRO A 519 24.16 65.30 -19.60
C PRO A 519 23.46 64.74 -18.31
N ILE A 520 24.00 64.43 -17.10
CA ILE A 520 25.22 64.79 -16.31
C ILE A 520 25.61 63.64 -15.33
N ALA A 521 26.86 63.63 -14.87
CA ALA A 521 27.47 62.80 -13.81
C ALA A 521 27.10 63.25 -12.36
N ALA A 522 27.67 62.82 -11.23
CA ALA A 522 28.88 62.03 -10.87
C ALA A 522 28.69 61.40 -9.44
N GLY A 523 29.56 60.56 -8.86
CA GLY A 523 30.85 59.98 -9.27
C GLY A 523 31.49 59.15 -8.12
N ASP A 524 32.61 58.48 -8.41
CA ASP A 524 33.46 57.70 -7.47
C ASP A 524 34.50 58.64 -6.78
N PRO A 525 35.20 58.31 -5.64
CA PRO A 525 36.25 57.27 -5.64
C PRO A 525 36.56 56.50 -4.32
N GLY A 526 36.80 55.18 -4.44
CA GLY A 526 37.82 54.43 -3.68
C GLY A 526 37.45 53.85 -2.29
N SER A 527 38.25 52.97 -1.67
CA SER A 527 39.55 52.36 -2.05
C SER A 527 39.83 51.06 -1.26
N LEU A 528 40.58 50.11 -1.87
CA LEU A 528 41.40 48.99 -1.32
C LEU A 528 41.29 48.65 0.18
N GLY A 529 41.11 47.41 0.66
CA GLY A 529 41.06 46.03 0.11
C GLY A 529 40.78 45.06 1.30
N ASP A 530 40.97 43.74 1.30
CA ASP A 530 41.37 42.70 0.33
C ASP A 530 41.01 41.31 0.95
N ILE A 531 40.91 40.24 0.14
CA ILE A 531 40.74 38.79 0.51
C ILE A 531 39.46 38.41 1.30
N GLY A 532 38.77 37.29 0.96
CA GLY A 532 38.08 36.55 2.06
C GLY A 532 36.97 35.51 1.86
N HIS A 533 36.46 35.22 0.66
CA HIS A 533 35.58 34.05 0.36
C HIS A 533 34.15 33.95 0.99
N GLU A 534 33.21 33.54 0.12
CA GLU A 534 31.96 32.79 0.35
C GLU A 534 30.95 33.21 1.44
N THR A 535 29.77 33.65 0.97
CA THR A 535 28.51 33.39 1.68
C THR A 535 27.41 32.96 0.69
N VAL A 536 26.62 32.00 1.17
CA VAL A 536 25.40 31.38 0.63
C VAL A 536 24.27 32.41 0.40
N SER A 537 23.13 31.96 -0.17
CA SER A 537 21.79 32.59 -0.11
C SER A 537 21.51 33.74 -1.10
N GLN A 538 20.27 34.08 -1.48
CA GLN A 538 18.94 33.39 -1.48
C GLN A 538 17.93 34.26 -2.28
N ALA A 539 16.67 33.79 -2.37
CA ALA A 539 15.44 34.56 -2.71
C ALA A 539 15.32 35.12 -4.15
N ILE A 540 14.32 34.79 -4.98
CA ILE A 540 12.83 34.85 -4.79
C ILE A 540 12.31 36.30 -4.73
N SER A 541 11.48 36.72 -5.70
CA SER A 541 10.03 36.96 -5.48
C SER A 541 9.26 37.57 -6.68
N SER A 542 7.93 37.37 -6.65
CA SER A 542 6.83 38.18 -7.24
C SER A 542 6.43 37.99 -8.72
N VAL A 543 5.13 38.20 -8.98
CA VAL A 543 4.30 37.65 -10.09
C VAL A 543 3.04 38.54 -10.30
N PRO A 544 2.23 38.36 -11.38
CA PRO A 544 2.45 38.72 -12.78
C PRO A 544 1.91 40.15 -13.08
N PRO A 545 0.67 40.47 -13.56
CA PRO A 545 -0.45 39.73 -14.21
C PRO A 545 -0.89 40.28 -15.60
N VAL A 546 -1.94 39.65 -16.17
CA VAL A 546 -2.81 40.09 -17.31
C VAL A 546 -2.29 39.86 -18.76
N ASP A 547 -2.69 38.72 -19.33
CA ASP A 547 -3.06 38.51 -20.75
C ASP A 547 -4.52 39.04 -20.98
N PRO A 548 -5.10 39.21 -22.21
CA PRO A 548 -4.97 38.33 -23.39
C PRO A 548 -5.01 39.03 -24.78
N GLY A 549 -5.07 38.26 -25.90
CA GLY A 549 -5.82 38.72 -27.09
C GLY A 549 -5.41 38.22 -28.49
N SER A 550 -5.79 37.00 -28.85
CA SER A 550 -5.66 36.37 -30.19
C SER A 550 -6.13 37.20 -31.40
N ALA A 551 -5.39 37.14 -32.52
CA ALA A 551 -5.94 36.95 -33.89
C ALA A 551 -4.84 36.67 -34.95
N ALA A 552 -5.17 35.93 -36.01
CA ALA A 552 -4.26 35.52 -37.08
C ALA A 552 -4.00 36.61 -38.15
N ILE A 553 -2.92 36.47 -38.94
CA ILE A 553 -2.95 36.46 -40.42
C ILE A 553 -1.59 36.07 -41.05
N ALA A 554 -1.69 35.55 -42.27
CA ALA A 554 -0.75 34.84 -43.13
C ALA A 554 0.64 35.43 -43.48
N LEU A 555 1.55 34.51 -43.87
CA LEU A 555 2.51 34.58 -44.99
C LEU A 555 3.60 35.68 -45.04
N LYS A 556 4.84 35.33 -44.65
CA LYS A 556 6.03 35.17 -45.53
C LYS A 556 7.35 35.17 -44.74
N GLY A 557 8.42 34.64 -45.34
CA GLY A 557 9.81 34.94 -44.95
C GLY A 557 10.63 33.75 -44.45
N GLY A 558 11.02 32.85 -45.35
CA GLY A 558 12.10 31.90 -45.06
C GLY A 558 13.46 32.54 -45.32
N VAL A 559 14.38 32.42 -44.35
CA VAL A 559 15.83 32.63 -44.54
C VAL A 559 16.54 31.43 -43.91
N ALA A 560 17.54 30.88 -44.60
CA ALA A 560 18.20 29.65 -44.22
C ALA A 560 19.67 29.86 -43.82
N ALA A 561 20.17 28.92 -43.00
CA ALA A 561 21.58 28.75 -42.61
C ALA A 561 22.14 29.85 -41.65
N LYS A 562 23.18 29.60 -40.85
CA LYS A 562 24.15 28.50 -40.88
C LYS A 562 24.84 28.34 -39.51
N ALA A 563 25.34 27.12 -39.24
CA ALA A 563 26.13 26.72 -38.06
C ALA A 563 25.40 26.81 -36.70
N GLY A 564 25.65 25.91 -35.74
CA GLY A 564 26.46 24.70 -35.78
C GLY A 564 27.25 24.51 -34.49
N LEU A 565 26.87 23.52 -33.68
CA LEU A 565 27.61 23.17 -32.47
C LEU A 565 27.65 21.64 -32.29
N SER A 566 28.81 21.13 -31.90
CA SER A 566 29.06 19.72 -31.68
C SER A 566 28.46 19.21 -30.38
N VAL A 567 27.62 18.17 -30.44
CA VAL A 567 27.23 17.41 -29.25
C VAL A 567 28.33 16.39 -28.93
N THR A 568 29.33 16.80 -28.16
CA THR A 568 30.26 15.86 -27.51
C THR A 568 29.53 15.15 -26.38
N ALA A 569 29.02 13.95 -26.64
CA ALA A 569 28.37 13.11 -25.64
C ALA A 569 29.38 12.69 -24.55
N LYS A 570 29.39 13.40 -23.42
CA LYS A 570 30.08 12.93 -22.21
C LYS A 570 29.23 11.85 -21.55
N VAL A 571 29.56 10.60 -21.85
CA VAL A 571 29.17 9.45 -21.04
C VAL A 571 29.67 9.69 -19.60
N VAL A 572 28.74 9.68 -18.64
CA VAL A 572 29.06 9.61 -17.21
C VAL A 572 28.61 8.25 -16.72
N ILE A 573 29.58 7.36 -16.45
CA ILE A 573 29.31 6.08 -15.79
C ILE A 573 29.05 6.38 -14.31
N GLY A 574 27.81 6.22 -13.88
CA GLY A 574 27.38 6.34 -12.48
C GLY A 574 26.12 5.51 -12.27
N GLY A 575 26.23 4.40 -11.55
CA GLY A 575 25.11 3.50 -11.29
C GLY A 575 24.13 4.10 -10.29
N GLY A 576 22.82 3.98 -10.57
CA GLY A 576 21.77 4.56 -9.73
C GLY A 576 20.36 4.49 -10.33
N LEU A 577 20.07 3.46 -11.13
CA LEU A 577 18.74 3.28 -11.73
C LEU A 577 17.78 2.61 -10.74
N ALA A 578 16.94 3.42 -10.09
CA ALA A 578 15.64 2.96 -9.62
C ALA A 578 14.68 3.06 -10.82
N ALA A 579 14.28 1.91 -11.37
CA ALA A 579 13.27 1.84 -12.43
C ALA A 579 11.88 1.67 -11.79
N SER A 580 11.05 2.70 -11.87
CA SER A 580 9.66 2.65 -11.41
C SER A 580 8.79 1.89 -12.42
N VAL A 581 8.08 0.86 -11.95
CA VAL A 581 7.01 0.22 -12.73
C VAL A 581 5.76 1.10 -12.63
N THR A 582 5.25 1.58 -13.76
CA THR A 582 3.99 2.31 -13.84
C THR A 582 2.86 1.41 -14.34
N ALA A 583 2.11 0.84 -13.41
CA ALA A 583 0.75 0.36 -13.69
C ALA A 583 -0.16 1.56 -14.03
N GLY A 584 -1.13 1.34 -14.91
CA GLY A 584 -1.84 2.43 -15.58
C GLY A 584 -3.10 2.90 -14.88
N GLY A 585 -3.04 4.07 -14.22
CA GLY A 585 -4.23 4.88 -13.97
C GLY A 585 -4.78 5.45 -15.28
N VAL A 586 -6.11 5.39 -15.48
CA VAL A 586 -6.74 5.88 -16.72
C VAL A 586 -6.79 7.41 -16.71
N VAL A 587 -6.11 8.04 -17.67
CA VAL A 587 -6.25 9.49 -17.95
C VAL A 587 -6.54 9.72 -19.42
N LEU A 588 -7.66 10.39 -19.70
CA LEU A 588 -8.03 10.85 -21.03
C LEU A 588 -7.25 12.13 -21.39
N SER A 589 -5.95 11.99 -21.70
CA SER A 589 -5.11 13.09 -22.20
C SER A 589 -5.45 13.49 -23.64
N GLN A 590 -6.66 14.03 -23.84
CA GLN A 590 -6.99 14.77 -25.06
C GLN A 590 -6.08 16.00 -25.16
N GLN A 591 -5.65 16.34 -26.38
CA GLN A 591 -4.78 17.50 -26.62
C GLN A 591 -5.46 18.80 -26.16
N ALA A 592 -4.74 19.61 -25.38
CA ALA A 592 -5.27 20.83 -24.79
C ALA A 592 -5.62 21.88 -25.86
N GLY A 593 -6.92 22.19 -25.97
CA GLY A 593 -7.42 23.44 -26.56
C GLY A 593 -7.67 24.49 -25.48
N ALA A 594 -7.95 25.73 -25.87
CA ALA A 594 -8.06 26.88 -24.95
C ALA A 594 -9.26 26.85 -23.96
N ASP A 595 -10.07 25.79 -23.98
CA ASP A 595 -11.24 25.59 -23.11
C ASP A 595 -10.98 24.55 -21.99
N SER A 596 -9.72 24.31 -21.61
CA SER A 596 -9.35 23.40 -20.53
C SER A 596 -9.33 24.05 -19.15
N VAL A 597 -9.85 23.34 -18.14
CA VAL A 597 -9.88 23.72 -16.72
C VAL A 597 -8.96 22.79 -15.91
N ALA A 598 -8.30 23.32 -14.87
CA ALA A 598 -7.34 22.58 -14.04
C ALA A 598 -8.01 21.95 -12.81
N VAL A 599 -7.88 20.63 -12.68
CA VAL A 599 -8.24 19.86 -11.48
C VAL A 599 -6.96 19.43 -10.77
N ARG A 600 -6.74 19.94 -9.57
CA ARG A 600 -5.55 19.65 -8.75
C ARG A 600 -5.85 18.47 -7.85
N VAL A 601 -5.22 17.33 -8.10
CA VAL A 601 -5.38 16.12 -7.28
C VAL A 601 -4.21 16.05 -6.30
N THR A 602 -4.51 16.06 -5.00
CA THR A 602 -3.52 15.91 -3.92
C THR A 602 -3.74 14.58 -3.20
N VAL A 603 -2.71 13.73 -3.15
CA VAL A 603 -2.72 12.52 -2.30
C VAL A 603 -2.07 12.82 -0.96
N ALA A 604 -2.68 12.34 0.12
CA ALA A 604 -2.22 12.44 1.49
C ALA A 604 -2.57 11.16 2.29
N THR A 605 -1.80 10.09 2.08
CA THR A 605 -1.88 8.82 2.86
C THR A 605 -0.56 8.57 3.56
N ARG A 606 -0.60 8.01 4.79
CA ARG A 606 0.55 7.53 5.57
C ARG A 606 0.63 6.00 5.64
N VAL A 607 -0.33 5.31 5.04
CA VAL A 607 -0.46 3.85 5.07
C VAL A 607 0.37 3.21 3.98
N LEU A 608 0.38 3.85 2.82
CA LEU A 608 0.95 3.39 1.57
C LEU A 608 1.18 4.56 0.62
N GLU A 609 2.02 4.32 -0.37
CA GLU A 609 2.19 5.15 -1.56
C GLU A 609 1.07 4.87 -2.57
N ALA A 610 0.62 5.88 -3.31
CA ALA A 610 -0.47 5.74 -4.27
C ALA A 610 -0.20 6.54 -5.55
N THR A 611 -0.52 5.93 -6.69
CA THR A 611 -0.35 6.46 -8.04
C THR A 611 -1.49 7.44 -8.33
N MET A 612 -1.17 8.60 -8.89
CA MET A 612 -2.15 9.62 -9.27
C MET A 612 -2.31 9.73 -10.79
N PRO A 613 -3.49 10.14 -11.27
CA PRO A 613 -3.71 10.47 -12.67
C PRO A 613 -2.97 11.77 -13.05
N GLY A 614 -1.95 11.71 -13.91
CA GLY A 614 -1.25 12.87 -14.52
C GLY A 614 0.13 13.19 -13.95
N GLU A 615 0.82 14.19 -14.51
CA GLU A 615 2.19 14.57 -14.11
C GLU A 615 2.22 15.48 -12.86
N PRO A 616 3.10 15.21 -11.87
CA PRO A 616 3.16 15.95 -10.60
C PRO A 616 3.76 17.36 -10.74
N GLU A 617 3.15 18.33 -10.05
CA GLU A 617 3.60 19.72 -9.99
C GLU A 617 4.68 19.87 -8.90
N GLY A 618 5.93 19.58 -9.26
CA GLY A 618 7.11 19.74 -8.39
C GLY A 618 7.65 18.43 -7.79
N THR A 619 8.51 18.54 -6.78
CA THR A 619 9.14 17.37 -6.14
C THR A 619 8.20 16.68 -5.15
N CYS A 620 7.58 15.58 -5.58
CA CYS A 620 6.89 14.63 -4.69
C CYS A 620 7.73 14.28 -3.45
N SER A 621 7.24 14.57 -2.25
CA SER A 621 7.90 14.18 -1.01
C SER A 621 7.35 12.85 -0.51
N VAL A 622 7.93 11.76 -1.00
CA VAL A 622 7.66 10.39 -0.53
C VAL A 622 8.57 10.11 0.66
N GLY A 623 8.00 9.87 1.85
CA GLY A 623 8.80 9.64 3.05
C GLY A 623 8.00 9.21 4.28
N LYS A 624 8.53 8.23 5.03
CA LYS A 624 7.94 7.70 6.28
C LYS A 624 6.48 7.26 6.15
N GLY A 625 6.17 6.58 5.05
CA GLY A 625 4.82 6.13 4.70
C GLY A 625 3.92 7.23 4.14
N ALA A 626 4.26 8.51 4.33
CA ALA A 626 3.55 9.63 3.75
C ALA A 626 3.88 9.81 2.27
N THR A 627 2.85 9.82 1.42
CA THR A 627 2.91 10.45 0.10
C THR A 627 2.16 11.77 0.18
N ASP A 628 2.87 12.89 -0.01
CA ASP A 628 2.30 14.22 -0.21
C ASP A 628 2.79 14.69 -1.59
N CYS A 629 1.88 14.63 -2.57
CA CYS A 629 2.09 14.93 -3.98
C CYS A 629 0.85 15.66 -4.51
N THR A 630 1.05 16.63 -5.41
CA THR A 630 -0.06 17.30 -6.12
C THR A 630 0.18 17.23 -7.63
N THR A 631 -0.81 16.80 -8.37
CA THR A 631 -0.82 16.72 -9.84
C THR A 631 -1.91 17.62 -10.41
N VAL A 632 -1.66 18.22 -11.58
CA VAL A 632 -2.67 18.99 -12.33
C VAL A 632 -3.19 18.16 -13.50
N VAL A 633 -4.47 17.78 -13.45
CA VAL A 633 -5.20 17.18 -14.58
C VAL A 633 -5.95 18.28 -15.32
N SER A 634 -5.75 18.40 -16.63
CA SER A 634 -6.55 19.29 -17.48
C SER A 634 -7.74 18.52 -18.08
N SER A 635 -8.94 19.09 -17.95
CA SER A 635 -10.18 18.54 -18.54
C SER A 635 -10.95 19.64 -19.28
N LYS A 636 -11.83 19.29 -20.21
CA LYS A 636 -12.62 20.27 -20.97
C LYS A 636 -13.70 20.89 -20.10
N LYS A 637 -13.95 22.18 -20.31
CA LYS A 637 -14.90 22.93 -19.49
C LYS A 637 -16.31 22.31 -19.49
N GLY A 638 -16.77 21.87 -18.32
CA GLY A 638 -18.08 21.26 -18.12
C GLY A 638 -18.15 19.75 -18.40
N GLU A 639 -17.03 19.08 -18.64
CA GLU A 639 -16.95 17.61 -18.68
C GLU A 639 -16.80 17.06 -17.26
N SER A 640 -17.62 16.07 -16.87
CA SER A 640 -17.57 15.41 -15.56
C SER A 640 -16.92 14.04 -15.68
N GLY A 641 -15.91 13.77 -14.84
CA GLY A 641 -15.16 12.50 -14.87
C GLY A 641 -14.77 12.02 -13.47
N PRO A 642 -14.51 10.70 -13.30
CA PRO A 642 -14.07 10.14 -12.03
C PRO A 642 -12.61 10.50 -11.72
N VAL A 643 -12.29 10.66 -10.45
CA VAL A 643 -10.91 10.79 -9.95
C VAL A 643 -10.59 9.57 -9.09
N SER A 644 -9.97 8.55 -9.70
CA SER A 644 -9.35 7.44 -8.96
C SER A 644 -7.95 7.80 -8.52
N VAL A 645 -7.48 7.15 -7.46
CA VAL A 645 -6.09 7.12 -7.00
C VAL A 645 -5.79 5.68 -6.66
N ASP A 646 -4.76 5.11 -7.28
CA ASP A 646 -4.57 3.66 -7.29
C ASP A 646 -3.42 3.30 -6.35
N PRO A 647 -3.66 2.57 -5.24
CA PRO A 647 -2.65 2.36 -4.19
C PRO A 647 -1.55 1.40 -4.68
N ALA A 648 -0.28 1.80 -4.58
CA ALA A 648 0.86 1.05 -5.10
C ALA A 648 1.16 -0.26 -4.33
N GLN A 649 0.47 -0.48 -3.20
CA GLN A 649 0.40 -1.74 -2.47
C GLN A 649 -1.05 -1.94 -1.99
N PRO A 650 -1.50 -3.19 -1.73
CA PRO A 650 -2.85 -3.41 -1.22
C PRO A 650 -3.11 -2.69 0.12
N LEU A 651 -4.26 -2.00 0.20
CA LEU A 651 -4.74 -1.39 1.44
C LEU A 651 -4.87 -2.46 2.56
N PRO A 652 -4.47 -2.15 3.81
CA PRO A 652 -4.66 -3.06 4.94
C PRO A 652 -6.13 -3.40 5.19
N GLU A 653 -6.39 -4.54 5.85
CA GLU A 653 -7.74 -4.98 6.16
C GLU A 653 -8.52 -3.92 6.96
N GLY A 654 -9.74 -3.60 6.50
CA GLY A 654 -10.58 -2.54 7.06
C GLY A 654 -10.22 -1.11 6.62
N VAL A 655 -9.21 -0.92 5.77
CA VAL A 655 -8.79 0.39 5.24
C VAL A 655 -9.26 0.56 3.79
N SER A 656 -9.90 1.70 3.49
CA SER A 656 -10.33 2.11 2.15
C SER A 656 -9.84 3.53 1.84
N LEU A 657 -9.91 3.97 0.59
CA LEU A 657 -9.71 5.38 0.24
C LEU A 657 -10.92 6.24 0.64
N VAL A 658 -10.68 7.53 0.81
CA VAL A 658 -11.63 8.57 1.24
C VAL A 658 -11.28 9.87 0.53
N TYR A 659 -12.25 10.40 -0.22
CA TYR A 659 -12.08 11.54 -1.11
C TYR A 659 -12.71 12.83 -0.56
N TRP A 660 -12.16 13.98 -0.97
CA TRP A 660 -12.52 15.31 -0.51
C TRP A 660 -12.49 16.31 -1.68
N GLY A 661 -13.44 17.26 -1.74
CA GLY A 661 -13.53 18.27 -2.80
C GLY A 661 -14.27 17.80 -4.08
N CYS A 662 -14.86 16.61 -4.05
CA CYS A 662 -15.61 15.98 -5.14
C CYS A 662 -17.07 16.46 -5.18
N ASP A 663 -17.77 16.22 -6.29
CA ASP A 663 -19.17 16.61 -6.44
C ASP A 663 -20.13 15.73 -5.58
N GLU A 664 -19.69 14.55 -5.14
CA GLU A 664 -20.35 13.71 -4.12
C GLU A 664 -20.24 14.29 -2.69
N GLY A 665 -19.35 15.27 -2.48
CA GLY A 665 -19.11 15.92 -1.19
C GLY A 665 -17.85 15.45 -0.45
N ALA A 666 -17.88 15.58 0.87
CA ALA A 666 -16.73 15.35 1.75
C ALA A 666 -16.76 13.96 2.39
N GLN A 667 -15.64 13.24 2.37
CA GLN A 667 -15.50 11.84 2.79
C GLN A 667 -16.29 10.85 1.92
N ALA A 668 -16.42 11.13 0.62
CA ALA A 668 -16.97 10.18 -0.31
C ALA A 668 -16.03 8.95 -0.48
N ASP A 669 -16.63 7.78 -0.72
CA ASP A 669 -15.93 6.51 -0.99
C ASP A 669 -15.43 6.40 -2.45
N SER A 670 -15.93 7.31 -3.28
CA SER A 670 -15.71 7.49 -4.71
C SER A 670 -15.66 9.00 -5.00
N CYS A 671 -15.20 9.40 -6.17
CA CYS A 671 -15.06 10.82 -6.51
C CYS A 671 -15.30 11.06 -7.99
N SER A 672 -16.16 12.03 -8.31
CA SER A 672 -16.23 12.67 -9.62
C SER A 672 -16.08 14.18 -9.49
N VAL A 673 -15.59 14.79 -10.56
CA VAL A 673 -15.40 16.25 -10.67
C VAL A 673 -15.91 16.71 -12.02
N THR A 674 -16.85 17.64 -11.99
CA THR A 674 -17.22 18.48 -13.12
C THR A 674 -16.18 19.57 -13.30
N ALA A 675 -15.51 19.61 -14.46
CA ALA A 675 -14.43 20.55 -14.74
C ALA A 675 -14.97 21.94 -15.13
N ASP A 676 -15.71 22.61 -14.25
CA ASP A 676 -16.36 23.90 -14.54
C ASP A 676 -15.50 25.12 -14.15
N HIS A 677 -14.70 24.99 -13.08
CA HIS A 677 -13.72 25.96 -12.59
C HIS A 677 -12.51 25.25 -11.95
N ASP A 678 -11.46 26.00 -11.57
CA ASP A 678 -10.25 25.44 -10.92
C ASP A 678 -10.64 24.72 -9.61
N ARG A 679 -10.50 23.40 -9.57
CA ARG A 679 -10.89 22.54 -8.43
C ARG A 679 -9.67 21.95 -7.75
N ARG A 680 -9.80 21.62 -6.46
CA ARG A 680 -8.86 20.72 -5.76
C ARG A 680 -9.61 19.51 -5.21
N VAL A 681 -9.14 18.32 -5.58
CA VAL A 681 -9.48 17.05 -4.93
C VAL A 681 -8.35 16.68 -3.98
N CYS A 682 -8.68 16.12 -2.83
CA CYS A 682 -7.70 15.62 -1.87
C CYS A 682 -8.09 14.19 -1.46
N VAL A 683 -7.12 13.27 -1.37
CA VAL A 683 -7.38 11.82 -1.20
C VAL A 683 -6.58 11.25 -0.04
N THR A 684 -7.24 10.45 0.77
CA THR A 684 -6.76 9.90 2.06
C THR A 684 -7.21 8.46 2.23
N THR A 685 -6.80 7.74 3.28
CA THR A 685 -7.47 6.49 3.67
C THR A 685 -8.40 6.67 4.89
N THR A 686 -9.22 5.66 5.21
CA THR A 686 -9.95 5.54 6.48
C THR A 686 -9.07 5.18 7.68
N SER A 687 -7.79 4.83 7.47
CA SER A 687 -6.89 4.31 8.51
C SER A 687 -6.76 5.24 9.72
N PRO A 688 -6.61 4.70 10.94
CA PRO A 688 -6.23 5.48 12.13
C PRO A 688 -5.06 6.44 11.88
N LYS A 689 -4.01 5.97 11.17
CA LYS A 689 -2.78 6.72 10.88
C LYS A 689 -3.00 7.99 10.04
N ASP A 690 -4.07 8.00 9.26
CA ASP A 690 -4.37 9.04 8.26
C ASP A 690 -5.29 10.15 8.79
N GLU A 691 -5.67 10.15 10.08
CA GLU A 691 -6.64 11.14 10.56
C GLU A 691 -6.14 12.59 10.47
N ALA A 692 -4.84 12.81 10.67
CA ALA A 692 -4.19 14.10 10.41
C ALA A 692 -4.33 14.52 8.93
N ALA A 693 -4.21 13.57 8.01
CA ALA A 693 -4.36 13.80 6.59
C ALA A 693 -5.83 14.05 6.19
N ARG A 694 -6.79 13.29 6.74
CA ARG A 694 -8.24 13.55 6.57
C ARG A 694 -8.62 14.97 6.98
N ARG A 695 -8.13 15.43 8.13
CA ARG A 695 -8.34 16.81 8.62
C ARG A 695 -7.61 17.85 7.76
N ARG A 696 -6.43 17.54 7.23
CA ARG A 696 -5.70 18.40 6.26
C ARG A 696 -6.47 18.51 4.94
N CYS A 697 -6.94 17.41 4.37
CA CYS A 697 -7.72 17.41 3.13
C CYS A 697 -9.01 18.19 3.28
N ALA A 698 -9.74 18.04 4.40
CA ALA A 698 -10.90 18.89 4.70
C ALA A 698 -10.58 20.39 4.58
N SER A 699 -9.45 20.84 5.14
CA SER A 699 -9.00 22.24 5.06
C SER A 699 -8.45 22.64 3.68
N LEU A 700 -7.96 21.71 2.87
CA LEU A 700 -7.46 21.99 1.51
C LEU A 700 -8.57 22.13 0.47
N THR A 701 -9.77 21.63 0.79
CA THR A 701 -10.95 21.59 -0.10
C THR A 701 -12.18 22.30 0.48
N ASP A 702 -11.96 23.19 1.46
CA ASP A 702 -12.99 23.94 2.22
C ASP A 702 -14.19 23.08 2.70
N SER A 703 -13.91 21.81 2.97
CA SER A 703 -14.90 20.79 3.28
C SER A 703 -15.14 20.65 4.78
N PRO A 704 -16.34 20.21 5.22
CA PRO A 704 -16.60 19.97 6.64
C PRO A 704 -15.55 19.02 7.26
N ALA A 705 -14.91 19.45 8.33
CA ALA A 705 -13.95 18.62 9.06
C ALA A 705 -14.60 17.31 9.52
N PRO A 706 -13.88 16.17 9.50
CA PRO A 706 -14.44 14.87 9.86
C PRO A 706 -15.07 14.93 11.26
N GLY A 707 -16.32 14.51 11.36
CA GLY A 707 -17.13 14.64 12.57
C GLY A 707 -16.43 14.00 13.77
N VAL A 708 -16.05 14.81 14.76
CA VAL A 708 -15.42 14.31 15.99
C VAL A 708 -16.50 13.63 16.83
N ALA A 709 -16.74 12.34 16.53
CA ALA A 709 -17.70 11.49 17.23
C ALA A 709 -17.38 11.46 18.74
N PHE A 710 -18.43 11.52 19.57
CA PHE A 710 -18.26 11.80 20.99
C PHE A 710 -17.34 10.81 21.69
N ARG A 711 -16.43 11.36 22.51
CA ARG A 711 -15.50 10.63 23.34
C ARG A 711 -15.80 10.93 24.80
N PRO A 712 -15.96 9.92 25.68
CA PRO A 712 -16.05 10.14 27.12
C PRO A 712 -14.88 10.99 27.64
N LEU A 713 -15.18 11.94 28.51
CA LEU A 713 -14.19 12.86 29.09
C LEU A 713 -14.07 12.64 30.59
N ALA A 714 -12.85 12.48 31.09
CA ALA A 714 -12.55 12.60 32.52
C ALA A 714 -11.87 13.95 32.80
N TRP A 715 -12.01 14.45 34.02
CA TRP A 715 -11.23 15.58 34.51
C TRP A 715 -11.09 15.57 36.02
N THR A 716 -10.10 16.29 36.50
CA THR A 716 -9.87 16.50 37.93
C THR A 716 -10.24 17.92 38.35
N THR A 717 -10.77 18.05 39.56
CA THR A 717 -10.78 19.32 40.31
C THR A 717 -9.72 19.23 41.41
N ARG A 718 -9.66 20.20 42.33
CA ARG A 718 -8.75 20.15 43.50
C ARG A 718 -8.93 18.88 44.36
N THR A 719 -10.13 18.31 44.41
CA THR A 719 -10.49 17.21 45.33
C THR A 719 -11.36 16.14 44.69
N GLN A 720 -11.69 16.20 43.39
CA GLN A 720 -12.59 15.21 42.76
C GLN A 720 -12.08 14.70 41.42
N VAL A 721 -12.31 13.42 41.17
CA VAL A 721 -12.26 12.81 39.83
C VAL A 721 -13.68 12.78 39.28
N LYS A 722 -13.90 13.37 38.11
CA LYS A 722 -15.20 13.43 37.44
C LYS A 722 -15.12 12.87 36.02
N VAL A 723 -16.25 12.38 35.52
CA VAL A 723 -16.41 11.91 34.14
C VAL A 723 -17.72 12.38 33.51
N LEU A 724 -17.72 12.45 32.18
CA LEU A 724 -18.88 12.62 31.32
C LEU A 724 -18.84 11.52 30.25
N THR A 725 -19.77 10.57 30.32
CA THR A 725 -19.81 9.38 29.44
C THR A 725 -20.65 9.56 28.18
N GLU A 726 -21.49 10.59 28.13
CA GLU A 726 -22.46 10.86 27.06
C GLU A 726 -22.43 12.36 26.68
N PRO A 727 -22.65 12.73 25.40
CA PRO A 727 -22.57 14.13 24.95
C PRO A 727 -23.63 15.05 25.60
N ASN A 728 -24.78 14.47 25.94
CA ASN A 728 -25.89 15.11 26.62
C ASN A 728 -26.04 14.72 28.10
N GLY A 729 -25.09 13.94 28.63
CA GLY A 729 -25.08 13.50 30.01
C GLY A 729 -24.80 14.60 31.02
N ARG A 730 -24.86 14.25 32.31
CA ARG A 730 -24.40 15.10 33.42
C ARG A 730 -23.03 14.61 33.92
N PRO A 731 -22.14 15.52 34.37
CA PRO A 731 -20.94 15.14 35.09
C PRO A 731 -21.22 14.20 36.27
N GLN A 732 -20.55 13.05 36.27
CA GLN A 732 -20.57 12.07 37.37
C GLN A 732 -19.29 12.23 38.19
N VAL A 733 -19.39 12.18 39.52
CA VAL A 733 -18.21 12.09 40.41
C VAL A 733 -17.87 10.62 40.59
N LEU A 734 -16.64 10.22 40.25
CA LEU A 734 -16.14 8.86 40.54
C LEU A 734 -15.60 8.79 41.97
N ALA A 735 -14.70 9.71 42.32
CA ALA A 735 -14.02 9.78 43.61
C ALA A 735 -13.93 11.22 44.12
N THR A 736 -13.84 11.36 45.44
CA THR A 736 -13.48 12.60 46.13
C THR A 736 -12.34 12.29 47.09
N THR A 737 -11.21 12.98 46.96
CA THR A 737 -10.04 12.79 47.82
C THR A 737 -10.16 13.63 49.09
N GLU A 738 -9.67 13.08 50.21
CA GLU A 738 -9.73 13.71 51.53
C GLU A 738 -8.33 14.00 52.09
N GLY A 739 -8.25 14.92 53.06
CA GLY A 739 -6.99 15.29 53.71
C GLY A 739 -6.00 15.98 52.76
N GLN A 740 -4.79 15.41 52.62
CA GLN A 740 -3.72 15.93 51.76
C GLN A 740 -3.60 15.22 50.40
N ALA A 741 -4.44 14.19 50.16
CA ALA A 741 -4.49 13.49 48.87
C ALA A 741 -5.16 14.35 47.80
N LYS A 742 -4.55 14.40 46.61
CA LYS A 742 -5.03 15.16 45.44
C LYS A 742 -5.22 14.24 44.23
N PRO A 743 -6.25 14.44 43.40
CA PRO A 743 -6.40 13.68 42.16
C PRO A 743 -5.25 13.98 41.19
N GLY A 744 -4.62 12.92 40.68
CA GLY A 744 -3.49 12.98 39.76
C GLY A 744 -3.89 12.77 38.30
N GLN A 745 -3.27 11.76 37.68
CA GLN A 745 -3.56 11.35 36.31
C GLN A 745 -4.87 10.55 36.27
N VAL A 746 -5.65 10.68 35.19
CA VAL A 746 -6.78 9.78 34.89
C VAL A 746 -6.58 9.16 33.50
N VAL A 747 -6.88 7.87 33.36
CA VAL A 747 -6.82 7.13 32.10
C VAL A 747 -8.04 6.23 31.92
N TRP A 748 -8.39 5.96 30.68
CA TRP A 748 -9.55 5.17 30.27
C TRP A 748 -9.11 3.87 29.62
N SER A 749 -9.87 2.79 29.81
CA SER A 749 -9.77 1.63 28.93
C SER A 749 -10.25 2.00 27.52
N GLU A 750 -9.78 1.25 26.51
CA GLU A 750 -10.02 1.56 25.10
C GLU A 750 -11.50 1.55 24.69
N ASP A 751 -12.31 0.75 25.38
CA ASP A 751 -13.76 0.63 25.26
C ASP A 751 -14.53 1.59 26.20
N ALA A 752 -13.83 2.41 26.97
CA ALA A 752 -14.34 3.26 28.06
C ALA A 752 -15.17 2.54 29.16
N SER A 753 -15.13 1.21 29.25
CA SER A 753 -15.83 0.46 30.31
C SER A 753 -15.21 0.70 31.70
N ARG A 754 -13.90 1.00 31.75
CA ARG A 754 -13.12 1.16 32.96
C ARG A 754 -12.36 2.49 32.95
N VAL A 755 -12.19 3.06 34.13
CA VAL A 755 -11.41 4.28 34.40
C VAL A 755 -10.43 3.96 35.51
N ALA A 756 -9.17 4.38 35.35
CA ALA A 756 -8.19 4.35 36.42
C ALA A 756 -7.67 5.76 36.71
N TRP A 757 -7.38 6.07 37.97
CA TRP A 757 -6.79 7.34 38.37
C TRP A 757 -5.69 7.14 39.42
N THR A 758 -4.77 8.11 39.49
CA THR A 758 -3.84 8.21 40.61
C THR A 758 -4.32 9.19 41.68
N GLU A 759 -4.00 8.92 42.93
CA GLU A 759 -4.16 9.85 44.05
C GLU A 759 -2.77 10.07 44.66
N VAL A 760 -2.28 11.31 44.59
CA VAL A 760 -0.95 11.68 45.08
C VAL A 760 -1.12 12.39 46.42
N ASN A 761 -0.45 11.89 47.45
CA ASN A 761 -0.47 12.50 48.77
C ASN A 761 0.63 13.57 48.85
N THR A 762 0.30 14.85 49.02
CA THR A 762 1.38 15.85 49.15
C THR A 762 1.90 15.88 50.58
N ALA A 763 3.01 15.17 50.81
CA ALA A 763 3.74 15.14 52.07
C ALA A 763 4.06 16.56 52.59
N SER A 764 4.07 16.73 53.91
CA SER A 764 4.12 18.04 54.59
C SER A 764 5.39 18.87 54.38
N ASN A 765 6.43 18.30 53.76
CA ASN A 765 7.80 18.82 53.85
C ASN A 765 8.28 19.52 52.56
N GLY A 766 7.48 19.56 51.50
CA GLY A 766 7.75 20.34 50.28
C GLY A 766 8.45 19.60 49.14
N ASP A 767 9.11 18.47 49.40
CA ASP A 767 9.92 17.72 48.41
C ASP A 767 9.11 16.98 47.32
N GLY A 768 7.79 17.18 47.27
CA GLY A 768 6.94 16.89 46.11
C GLY A 768 6.59 15.42 45.82
N LEU A 769 7.37 14.46 46.31
CA LEU A 769 7.13 13.02 46.15
C LEU A 769 6.65 12.39 47.46
N SER A 770 5.70 11.45 47.36
CA SER A 770 5.27 10.60 48.47
C SER A 770 5.30 9.14 48.04
N ASP A 771 5.74 8.26 48.94
CA ASP A 771 5.85 6.82 48.70
C ASP A 771 4.48 6.18 48.35
N ASP A 772 3.39 6.71 48.92
CA ASP A 772 2.02 6.22 48.76
C ASP A 772 1.25 6.92 47.63
N THR A 773 1.70 6.84 46.37
CA THR A 773 0.78 7.16 45.25
C THR A 773 -0.17 5.97 45.06
N LYS A 774 -1.47 6.21 45.27
CA LYS A 774 -2.49 5.16 45.05
C LYS A 774 -2.89 5.14 43.59
N VAL A 775 -3.09 3.95 43.03
CA VAL A 775 -3.68 3.72 41.72
C VAL A 775 -5.01 3.01 41.95
N THR A 776 -6.13 3.64 41.62
CA THR A 776 -7.46 3.02 41.71
C THR A 776 -8.03 2.79 40.31
N LEU A 777 -8.45 1.55 40.04
CA LEU A 777 -9.18 1.11 38.85
C LEU A 777 -10.64 0.90 39.21
N ARG A 778 -11.56 1.39 38.37
CA ARG A 778 -13.01 1.22 38.52
C ARG A 778 -13.64 0.79 37.20
N ASP A 779 -14.46 -0.25 37.26
CA ASP A 779 -15.39 -0.61 36.20
C ASP A 779 -16.68 0.21 36.32
N LEU A 780 -17.08 0.91 35.26
CA LEU A 780 -18.22 1.85 35.32
C LEU A 780 -19.58 1.13 35.36
N LYS A 781 -19.66 -0.11 34.86
CA LYS A 781 -20.91 -0.88 34.73
C LYS A 781 -21.24 -1.65 36.01
N SER A 782 -20.26 -2.38 36.54
CA SER A 782 -20.36 -3.15 37.79
C SER A 782 -20.08 -2.29 39.03
N ARG A 783 -19.41 -1.14 38.88
CA ARG A 783 -18.90 -0.30 39.98
C ARG A 783 -17.90 -1.00 40.89
N THR A 784 -17.28 -2.09 40.42
CA THR A 784 -16.19 -2.76 41.12
C THR A 784 -14.95 -1.88 41.11
N GLU A 785 -14.33 -1.68 42.27
CA GLU A 785 -13.07 -0.97 42.44
C GLU A 785 -11.94 -1.92 42.86
N ARG A 786 -10.71 -1.54 42.47
CA ARG A 786 -9.43 -2.16 42.84
C ARG A 786 -8.40 -1.05 43.06
N THR A 787 -7.56 -1.18 44.09
CA THR A 787 -6.56 -0.17 44.43
C THR A 787 -5.22 -0.81 44.77
N TRP A 788 -4.15 -0.26 44.21
CA TRP A 788 -2.76 -0.62 44.46
C TRP A 788 -1.95 0.61 44.87
N THR A 789 -0.74 0.40 45.39
CA THR A 789 0.24 1.46 45.65
C THR A 789 1.38 1.45 44.63
N CYS A 790 1.93 2.62 44.35
CA CYS A 790 3.12 2.80 43.54
C CYS A 790 3.95 3.98 44.05
N PHE A 791 5.26 3.88 43.90
CA PHE A 791 6.15 5.01 44.08
C PHE A 791 6.06 5.92 42.83
N ALA A 792 5.52 7.13 43.01
CA ALA A 792 5.50 8.23 42.03
C ALA A 792 5.06 7.89 40.59
N CYS A 793 4.27 6.83 40.37
CA CYS A 793 4.11 6.24 39.05
C CYS A 793 3.19 7.03 38.10
N THR A 794 3.40 6.81 36.80
CA THR A 794 2.46 7.18 35.74
C THR A 794 1.72 5.94 35.26
N ILE A 795 0.46 6.09 34.84
CA ILE A 795 -0.42 4.97 34.45
C ILE A 795 -0.89 5.09 33.01
N ALA A 796 -1.22 3.96 32.38
CA ALA A 796 -1.85 3.90 31.07
C ALA A 796 -2.66 2.61 30.91
N PHE A 797 -3.56 2.58 29.93
CA PHE A 797 -4.08 1.32 29.41
C PHE A 797 -3.33 0.93 28.14
N VAL A 798 -3.07 -0.37 27.97
CA VAL A 798 -2.58 -0.98 26.72
C VAL A 798 -3.35 -2.29 26.53
N ASP A 799 -3.93 -2.49 25.35
CA ASP A 799 -4.77 -3.63 24.97
C ASP A 799 -5.78 -4.10 26.05
N GLY A 800 -6.43 -3.12 26.70
CA GLY A 800 -7.44 -3.36 27.72
C GLY A 800 -6.91 -3.66 29.13
N GLU A 801 -5.60 -3.65 29.35
CA GLU A 801 -4.95 -3.89 30.65
C GLU A 801 -4.36 -2.60 31.23
N LEU A 802 -4.40 -2.46 32.56
CA LEU A 802 -3.82 -1.31 33.27
C LEU A 802 -2.34 -1.56 33.56
N VAL A 803 -1.48 -0.65 33.13
CA VAL A 803 -0.03 -0.67 33.37
C VAL A 803 0.43 0.62 34.04
N SER A 804 1.54 0.55 34.78
CA SER A 804 2.20 1.71 35.38
C SER A 804 3.70 1.72 35.12
N GLY A 805 4.26 2.86 34.72
CA GLY A 805 5.70 3.10 34.68
C GLY A 805 6.21 3.63 36.01
N GLY A 806 7.21 2.95 36.57
CA GLY A 806 7.95 3.32 37.78
C GLY A 806 9.45 3.17 37.54
N ASN A 807 10.14 2.42 38.40
CA ASN A 807 11.48 1.92 38.09
C ASN A 807 11.43 0.98 36.87
N ASP A 808 10.43 0.10 36.87
CA ASP A 808 10.09 -0.83 35.79
C ASP A 808 8.62 -0.61 35.33
N VAL A 809 8.21 -1.28 34.27
CA VAL A 809 6.80 -1.35 33.86
C VAL A 809 6.10 -2.43 34.69
N ARG A 810 4.97 -2.10 35.31
CA ARG A 810 4.19 -3.03 36.15
C ARG A 810 2.76 -3.17 35.65
N ARG A 811 2.25 -4.40 35.63
CA ARG A 811 0.89 -4.78 35.20
C ARG A 811 -0.03 -4.91 36.41
N HIS A 812 -1.23 -4.32 36.33
CA HIS A 812 -2.24 -4.33 37.38
C HIS A 812 -3.42 -5.24 36.99
N PRO A 813 -3.53 -6.45 37.57
CA PRO A 813 -4.55 -7.44 37.19
C PRO A 813 -6.00 -6.95 37.42
N ALA A 814 -6.86 -7.11 36.41
CA ALA A 814 -8.26 -6.64 36.49
C ALA A 814 -9.12 -7.40 37.52
N ASP A 815 -8.70 -8.58 37.97
CA ASP A 815 -9.34 -9.35 39.04
C ASP A 815 -9.07 -8.76 40.45
N GLY A 816 -8.00 -7.98 40.60
CA GLY A 816 -7.51 -7.45 41.88
C GLY A 816 -6.30 -8.17 42.47
N GLY A 817 -5.64 -9.05 41.72
CA GLY A 817 -4.37 -9.63 42.14
C GLY A 817 -3.27 -8.59 42.36
N GLU A 818 -2.17 -9.02 42.99
CA GLU A 818 -0.99 -8.17 43.19
C GLU A 818 -0.47 -7.62 41.86
N ALA A 819 -0.07 -6.34 41.85
CA ALA A 819 0.59 -5.73 40.71
C ALA A 819 1.97 -6.37 40.52
N LYS A 820 2.28 -6.79 39.30
CA LYS A 820 3.52 -7.53 38.98
C LYS A 820 4.41 -6.72 38.07
N ASP A 821 5.70 -6.71 38.38
CA ASP A 821 6.73 -6.22 37.47
C ASP A 821 6.68 -7.03 36.17
N HIS A 822 6.91 -6.36 35.04
CA HIS A 822 6.70 -6.93 33.72
C HIS A 822 7.92 -6.67 32.84
N ASP A 823 8.68 -7.73 32.55
CA ASP A 823 9.78 -7.70 31.60
C ASP A 823 9.25 -7.33 30.21
N VAL A 824 9.50 -6.10 29.78
CA VAL A 824 9.35 -5.64 28.39
C VAL A 824 10.76 -5.50 27.82
N PRO A 825 11.33 -6.50 27.13
CA PRO A 825 12.76 -6.52 26.81
C PRO A 825 13.24 -5.38 25.90
N GLU A 826 12.33 -4.69 25.19
CA GLU A 826 12.65 -3.52 24.37
C GLU A 826 12.62 -2.20 25.16
N ILE A 827 12.30 -2.23 26.46
CA ILE A 827 12.41 -1.11 27.40
C ILE A 827 13.66 -1.30 28.26
N PRO A 828 14.64 -0.37 28.23
CA PRO A 828 15.81 -0.46 29.10
C PRO A 828 15.47 -0.32 30.58
N VAL A 829 16.01 -1.22 31.41
CA VAL A 829 16.03 -1.06 32.87
C VAL A 829 16.95 0.10 33.22
N GLY A 830 16.41 1.11 33.91
CA GLY A 830 17.17 2.28 34.35
C GLY A 830 18.02 2.03 35.61
N PRO A 831 18.90 2.96 35.99
CA PRO A 831 19.72 2.81 37.20
C PRO A 831 18.86 2.81 38.46
N ALA A 832 19.13 1.89 39.39
CA ALA A 832 18.54 1.94 40.74
C ALA A 832 19.10 3.15 41.49
N HIS A 833 18.22 4.12 41.81
CA HIS A 833 18.58 5.34 42.53
C HIS A 833 17.36 5.91 43.29
N ASP A 834 17.62 6.64 44.37
CA ASP A 834 16.59 7.33 45.16
C ASP A 834 16.12 8.60 44.44
N GLY A 835 15.28 8.45 43.42
CA GLY A 835 14.87 9.54 42.53
C GLY A 835 13.57 9.28 41.77
N PRO A 836 13.22 10.15 40.80
CA PRO A 836 12.00 10.02 40.00
C PRO A 836 12.02 8.73 39.14
N PRO A 837 10.83 8.20 38.76
CA PRO A 837 10.73 6.90 38.10
C PRO A 837 11.51 6.84 36.78
N ASN A 838 12.34 5.80 36.65
CA ASN A 838 13.18 5.55 35.47
C ASN A 838 12.40 5.45 34.15
N THR A 839 11.16 4.94 34.20
CA THR A 839 10.26 4.78 33.05
C THR A 839 8.96 5.54 33.27
N ARG A 840 8.74 6.58 32.45
CA ARG A 840 7.51 7.39 32.44
C ARG A 840 6.59 6.97 31.30
N LEU A 841 5.31 6.76 31.58
CA LEU A 841 4.28 6.54 30.55
C LEU A 841 3.67 7.89 30.11
N LEU A 842 3.54 8.06 28.80
CA LEU A 842 2.89 9.19 28.15
C LEU A 842 1.88 8.64 27.13
N SER A 843 0.60 9.00 27.28
CA SER A 843 -0.44 8.67 26.31
C SER A 843 -0.74 9.89 25.43
N ALA A 844 -0.56 9.73 24.11
CA ALA A 844 -0.73 10.76 23.10
C ALA A 844 -1.80 10.35 22.06
N TRP A 845 -2.29 11.31 21.28
CA TRP A 845 -3.42 11.10 20.36
C TRP A 845 -2.96 10.89 18.92
N ASN A 846 -2.98 9.64 18.46
CA ASN A 846 -2.83 9.28 17.04
C ASN A 846 -4.21 9.27 16.38
N GLY A 847 -4.85 10.45 16.36
CA GLY A 847 -6.20 10.67 15.81
C GLY A 847 -7.31 9.87 16.52
N SER A 848 -7.51 8.62 16.09
CA SER A 848 -8.64 7.79 16.50
C SER A 848 -8.36 6.97 17.77
N ARG A 849 -7.10 6.56 18.02
CA ARG A 849 -6.66 5.80 19.21
C ARG A 849 -5.74 6.66 20.10
N LEU A 850 -5.78 6.39 21.40
CA LEU A 850 -4.80 6.87 22.36
C LEU A 850 -3.57 5.95 22.32
N GLN A 851 -2.46 6.40 21.74
CA GLN A 851 -1.21 5.62 21.68
C GLN A 851 -0.36 5.89 22.92
N THR A 852 0.13 4.83 23.56
CA THR A 852 0.97 4.95 24.76
C THR A 852 2.45 4.75 24.40
N TYR A 853 3.28 5.63 24.96
CA TYR A 853 4.74 5.61 24.88
C TYR A 853 5.34 5.49 26.28
N ALA A 854 6.47 4.79 26.37
CA ALA A 854 7.37 4.78 27.50
C ALA A 854 8.58 5.68 27.18
N VAL A 855 8.96 6.52 28.14
CA VAL A 855 10.19 7.32 28.12
C VAL A 855 11.07 6.80 29.25
N SER A 856 12.17 6.13 28.89
CA SER A 856 13.02 5.41 29.85
C SER A 856 14.45 5.95 29.87
N GLN A 857 15.01 6.17 31.06
CA GLN A 857 16.37 6.70 31.25
C GLN A 857 17.42 5.57 31.25
N VAL A 858 18.56 5.81 30.59
CA VAL A 858 19.64 4.83 30.39
C VAL A 858 21.00 5.45 30.76
N GLY A 859 21.59 4.98 31.86
CA GLY A 859 22.80 5.55 32.45
C GLY A 859 22.53 6.60 33.53
N ALA A 860 23.59 7.16 34.12
CA ALA A 860 23.48 8.12 35.22
C ALA A 860 22.83 9.45 34.78
N THR A 861 22.11 10.12 35.68
CA THR A 861 21.25 11.28 35.37
C THR A 861 21.94 12.49 34.72
N THR A 862 23.27 12.60 34.77
CA THR A 862 24.06 13.68 34.14
C THR A 862 24.68 13.33 32.79
N GLU A 863 24.78 12.04 32.44
CA GLU A 863 25.45 11.55 31.21
C GLU A 863 24.58 10.57 30.39
N GLY A 864 23.42 10.20 30.93
CA GLY A 864 22.52 9.20 30.36
C GLY A 864 21.78 9.67 29.12
N ARG A 865 21.38 8.70 28.30
CA ARG A 865 20.44 8.89 27.19
C ARG A 865 19.04 8.51 27.64
N SER A 866 18.02 9.12 27.04
CA SER A 866 16.63 8.65 27.20
C SER A 866 16.18 7.92 25.94
N VAL A 867 15.34 6.92 26.10
CA VAL A 867 14.79 6.14 24.99
C VAL A 867 13.27 6.34 24.95
N LEU A 868 12.77 6.75 23.79
CA LEU A 868 11.34 6.73 23.48
C LEU A 868 11.00 5.37 22.88
N SER A 869 10.12 4.63 23.55
CA SER A 869 9.56 3.36 23.07
C SER A 869 8.03 3.45 23.01
N GLU A 870 7.44 2.92 21.97
CA GLU A 870 5.98 2.80 21.80
C GLU A 870 5.53 1.48 22.43
N LEU A 871 4.54 1.50 23.34
CA LEU A 871 3.95 0.28 23.88
C LEU A 871 2.96 -0.29 22.87
N MET A 872 3.32 -1.43 22.28
CA MET A 872 2.52 -2.13 21.28
C MET A 872 1.52 -3.09 21.92
N SER A 873 1.88 -3.68 23.06
CA SER A 873 1.01 -4.44 23.96
C SER A 873 1.56 -4.34 25.40
N PRO A 874 0.87 -4.85 26.43
CA PRO A 874 1.40 -4.88 27.81
C PRO A 874 2.75 -5.61 27.96
N ALA A 875 3.12 -6.45 26.98
CA ALA A 875 4.31 -7.31 26.99
C ALA A 875 5.28 -7.06 25.82
N LYS A 876 5.12 -5.94 25.09
CA LYS A 876 5.96 -5.64 23.92
C LYS A 876 6.05 -4.16 23.64
N ALA A 877 7.28 -3.66 23.48
CA ALA A 877 7.52 -2.30 23.00
C ALA A 877 8.24 -2.26 21.65
N ARG A 878 8.09 -1.13 20.93
CA ARG A 878 8.86 -0.79 19.74
C ARG A 878 9.70 0.45 20.05
N ARG A 879 11.03 0.31 20.10
CA ARG A 879 11.94 1.46 20.24
C ARG A 879 11.74 2.42 19.07
N VAL A 880 11.36 3.66 19.38
CA VAL A 880 11.09 4.72 18.39
C VAL A 880 12.35 5.51 18.13
N LYS A 881 12.99 6.04 19.19
CA LYS A 881 14.17 6.91 19.07
C LYS A 881 14.99 6.98 20.34
N ASP A 882 16.31 7.10 20.19
CA ASP A 882 17.20 7.59 21.24
C ASP A 882 17.08 9.11 21.30
N LEU A 883 16.52 9.61 22.40
CA LEU A 883 16.36 11.02 22.67
C LEU A 883 17.69 11.62 23.19
N PRO A 884 17.87 12.95 23.12
CA PRO A 884 18.88 13.65 23.89
C PRO A 884 18.79 13.31 25.39
N PRO A 885 19.85 13.57 26.20
CA PRO A 885 19.72 13.61 27.65
C PRO A 885 18.54 14.52 28.04
N LEU A 886 17.65 14.04 28.90
CA LEU A 886 16.45 14.78 29.30
C LEU A 886 16.64 15.39 30.69
N GLY A 887 15.89 16.46 30.98
CA GLY A 887 15.82 17.01 32.33
C GLY A 887 15.28 16.01 33.36
N TYR A 888 15.49 16.33 34.64
CA TYR A 888 15.11 15.56 35.85
C TYR A 888 13.60 15.19 35.97
N THR A 889 12.78 15.64 35.02
CA THR A 889 11.32 15.50 34.96
C THR A 889 10.85 14.35 34.03
N GLY A 890 11.77 13.69 33.32
CA GLY A 890 11.45 12.67 32.32
C GLY A 890 10.82 13.30 31.07
N GLY A 891 11.56 14.23 30.45
CA GLY A 891 11.04 15.19 29.49
C GLY A 891 10.60 14.64 28.12
N VAL A 892 9.41 14.05 28.02
CA VAL A 892 8.54 14.24 26.84
C VAL A 892 7.16 14.61 27.35
N TRP A 893 6.62 15.73 26.85
CA TRP A 893 5.36 16.30 27.32
C TRP A 893 4.20 16.11 26.33
N ALA A 894 4.50 16.06 25.03
CA ALA A 894 3.57 15.65 24.00
C ALA A 894 4.31 14.99 22.82
N VAL A 895 3.62 14.09 22.13
CA VAL A 895 4.02 13.51 20.83
C VAL A 895 2.93 13.87 19.82
N SER A 896 3.31 14.15 18.58
CA SER A 896 2.39 14.50 17.50
C SER A 896 1.60 13.28 16.99
N PRO A 897 0.46 13.46 16.30
CA PRO A 897 -0.39 12.34 15.90
C PRO A 897 0.30 11.29 15.00
N ASP A 898 1.28 11.71 14.19
CA ASP A 898 2.12 10.82 13.37
C ASP A 898 3.09 9.96 14.19
N GLY A 899 3.44 10.37 15.40
CA GLY A 899 4.61 9.86 16.12
C GLY A 899 5.94 10.44 15.63
N ASP A 900 5.93 11.43 14.74
CA ASP A 900 7.13 11.97 14.08
C ASP A 900 7.80 13.14 14.81
N ARG A 901 7.06 13.84 15.68
CA ARG A 901 7.56 15.01 16.43
C ARG A 901 7.18 14.92 17.90
N ALA A 902 8.00 15.54 18.73
CA ALA A 902 7.78 15.62 20.18
C ALA A 902 7.96 17.06 20.68
N VAL A 903 7.38 17.34 21.83
CA VAL A 903 7.65 18.52 22.65
C VAL A 903 8.28 18.04 23.95
N PHE A 904 9.49 18.52 24.23
CA PHE A 904 10.36 17.98 25.29
C PHE A 904 11.01 19.09 26.14
N ASP A 905 11.51 18.69 27.31
CA ASP A 905 12.16 19.54 28.32
C ASP A 905 13.68 19.35 28.21
N PRO A 906 14.44 20.32 27.64
CA PRO A 906 15.85 20.16 27.32
C PRO A 906 16.76 20.27 28.57
N PRO A 907 17.96 19.64 28.54
CA PRO A 907 18.84 19.57 29.71
C PRO A 907 19.60 20.89 29.94
N THR A 908 18.97 21.88 30.59
CA THR A 908 19.55 23.23 30.78
C THR A 908 20.17 23.50 32.16
N GLY A 909 20.23 22.50 33.05
CA GLY A 909 20.98 22.58 34.31
C GLY A 909 20.41 23.50 35.41
N GLN A 910 19.27 24.15 35.19
CA GLN A 910 18.55 24.92 36.20
C GLN A 910 17.02 24.87 36.00
N PRO A 911 16.21 24.92 37.07
CA PRO A 911 16.51 24.61 38.47
C PRO A 911 15.77 23.33 38.96
N PRO A 912 16.15 22.77 40.12
CA PRO A 912 15.38 21.70 40.76
C PRO A 912 14.00 22.21 41.26
N TYR A 913 13.12 21.26 41.57
CA TYR A 913 11.86 21.52 42.27
C TYR A 913 12.09 22.38 43.52
N GLY A 914 11.37 23.51 43.64
CA GLY A 914 11.34 24.35 44.84
C GLY A 914 11.64 25.84 44.65
N SER A 915 12.18 26.25 43.51
CA SER A 915 12.56 27.65 43.24
C SER A 915 11.41 28.49 42.66
N CYS A 916 10.39 28.77 43.50
CA CYS A 916 9.18 29.47 43.07
C CYS A 916 9.47 30.90 42.60
N GLY A 917 9.32 31.18 41.31
CA GLY A 917 9.59 32.50 40.75
C GLY A 917 11.06 32.79 40.41
N GLU A 918 11.98 31.83 40.56
CA GLU A 918 13.42 32.03 40.28
C GLU A 918 13.88 31.26 39.02
N GLY A 919 13.17 30.20 38.65
CA GLY A 919 13.42 29.39 37.44
C GLY A 919 12.75 29.91 36.17
N SER A 920 13.34 29.59 35.02
CA SER A 920 12.68 29.61 33.71
C SER A 920 12.58 28.18 33.20
N TYR A 921 11.41 27.74 32.76
CA TYR A 921 11.20 26.39 32.21
C TYR A 921 11.34 26.44 30.68
N PRO A 922 12.49 26.06 30.08
CA PRO A 922 12.60 25.96 28.63
C PRO A 922 11.74 24.79 28.13
N MET A 923 11.45 24.81 26.83
CA MET A 923 10.95 23.65 26.11
C MET A 923 11.68 23.57 24.77
N ALA A 924 11.52 22.47 24.05
CA ALA A 924 11.95 22.37 22.66
C ALA A 924 10.98 21.50 21.85
N GLY A 925 10.82 21.85 20.58
CA GLY A 925 10.30 20.91 19.58
C GLY A 925 11.43 19.97 19.15
N LEU A 926 11.10 18.71 18.92
CA LEU A 926 12.01 17.69 18.38
C LEU A 926 11.34 17.04 17.18
N ASP A 927 12.06 16.92 16.07
CA ASP A 927 11.74 15.99 15.00
C ASP A 927 12.41 14.64 15.31
N LEU A 928 11.61 13.60 15.54
CA LEU A 928 12.07 12.28 15.99
C LEU A 928 12.80 11.51 14.89
N THR A 929 12.70 11.95 13.62
CA THR A 929 13.38 11.32 12.49
C THR A 929 14.78 11.87 12.30
N SER A 930 14.90 13.16 12.01
CA SER A 930 16.16 13.88 11.80
C SER A 930 16.94 14.13 13.09
N GLY A 931 16.25 14.17 14.24
CA GLY A 931 16.83 14.62 15.51
C GLY A 931 16.95 16.14 15.63
N ALA A 932 16.44 16.91 14.65
CA ALA A 932 16.48 18.37 14.68
C ALA A 932 15.65 18.92 15.86
N THR A 933 16.18 19.94 16.54
CA THR A 933 15.51 20.54 17.70
C THR A 933 15.31 22.05 17.52
N VAL A 934 14.15 22.54 17.97
CA VAL A 934 13.76 23.95 17.89
C VAL A 934 13.45 24.46 19.30
N ALA A 935 14.39 25.20 19.87
CA ALA A 935 14.35 25.63 21.27
C ALA A 935 13.32 26.75 21.52
N LEU A 936 12.57 26.62 22.61
CA LEU A 936 11.66 27.61 23.17
C LEU A 936 12.19 28.08 24.53
N LYS A 937 12.68 29.32 24.61
CA LYS A 937 13.16 29.93 25.85
C LYS A 937 12.03 30.27 26.84
N GLY A 938 10.77 30.12 26.44
CA GLY A 938 9.59 30.50 27.22
C GLY A 938 9.45 32.01 27.44
N PRO A 939 8.58 32.44 28.37
CA PRO A 939 8.41 33.85 28.74
C PRO A 939 9.50 34.40 29.68
N GLY A 940 10.46 33.56 30.10
CA GLY A 940 11.45 33.87 31.13
C GLY A 940 11.02 33.45 32.54
N VAL A 941 11.75 33.96 33.53
CA VAL A 941 11.71 33.54 34.94
C VAL A 941 10.32 33.70 35.58
N GLY A 942 9.94 32.73 36.41
CA GLY A 942 8.66 32.68 37.14
C GLY A 942 7.46 32.28 36.30
N TRP A 943 7.70 31.60 35.17
CA TRP A 943 6.69 31.00 34.30
C TRP A 943 6.91 29.50 34.14
N ARG A 944 5.97 28.70 34.61
CA ARG A 944 5.97 27.24 34.45
C ARG A 944 5.17 26.83 33.22
N VAL A 945 5.61 25.76 32.56
CA VAL A 945 4.82 25.06 31.54
C VAL A 945 3.54 24.53 32.20
N HIS A 946 2.40 24.86 31.62
CA HIS A 946 1.08 24.50 32.13
C HIS A 946 0.46 23.34 31.34
N GLU A 947 0.60 23.36 30.02
CA GLU A 947 0.09 22.33 29.12
C GLU A 947 0.83 22.42 27.78
N THR A 948 1.07 21.25 27.19
CA THR A 948 1.50 21.08 25.80
C THR A 948 0.56 20.14 25.06
N TRP A 949 0.32 20.38 23.77
CA TRP A 949 -0.38 19.42 22.90
C TRP A 949 0.07 19.63 21.44
N PHE A 950 -0.37 18.74 20.55
CA PHE A 950 -0.32 18.97 19.12
C PHE A 950 -1.75 19.13 18.59
N ASP A 951 -1.98 20.13 17.74
CA ASP A 951 -3.18 20.21 16.91
C ASP A 951 -3.06 19.20 15.73
N PRO A 952 -4.18 18.82 15.09
CA PRO A 952 -4.20 17.66 14.19
C PRO A 952 -3.48 17.86 12.85
N ASP A 953 -3.16 19.11 12.49
CA ASP A 953 -2.30 19.48 11.36
C ASP A 953 -0.82 19.20 11.63
N GLY A 954 -0.47 18.94 12.91
CA GLY A 954 0.88 18.80 13.43
C GLY A 954 1.43 20.07 14.08
N THR A 955 0.67 21.16 14.25
CA THR A 955 1.17 22.34 14.98
C THR A 955 1.35 22.01 16.46
N ALA A 956 2.56 22.26 16.98
CA ALA A 956 2.86 22.03 18.40
C ALA A 956 2.49 23.26 19.23
N HIS A 957 1.87 23.06 20.38
CA HIS A 957 1.44 24.11 21.29
C HIS A 957 2.14 23.98 22.64
N VAL A 958 2.63 25.10 23.17
CA VAL A 958 3.13 25.21 24.55
C VAL A 958 2.46 26.40 25.22
N THR A 959 1.81 26.16 26.36
CA THR A 959 1.25 27.22 27.20
C THR A 959 1.99 27.32 28.52
N TYR A 960 2.31 28.55 28.87
CA TYR A 960 2.94 28.93 30.13
C TYR A 960 1.96 29.73 30.98
N ARG A 961 2.09 29.60 32.30
CA ARG A 961 1.41 30.45 33.28
C ARG A 961 2.41 30.88 34.35
N LYS A 962 2.14 32.02 34.99
CA LYS A 962 2.96 32.47 36.12
C LYS A 962 2.87 31.48 37.29
N GLU A 963 3.95 31.41 38.05
CA GLU A 963 3.97 30.75 39.34
C GLU A 963 3.42 31.66 40.45
N LYS A 964 2.90 31.03 41.51
CA LYS A 964 2.36 31.70 42.70
C LYS A 964 2.58 30.81 43.92
N GLY A 965 3.35 31.33 44.87
CA GLY A 965 3.69 30.76 46.17
C GLY A 965 4.49 31.80 46.96
N ALA A 966 4.84 31.48 48.20
CA ALA A 966 5.83 32.24 48.98
C ALA A 966 7.19 31.53 49.02
N ASP A 967 7.21 30.24 48.73
CA ASP A 967 8.32 29.30 48.90
C ASP A 967 8.14 28.08 47.98
N ALA A 968 9.05 27.10 48.11
CA ALA A 968 9.01 25.81 47.43
C ALA A 968 7.68 25.06 47.60
N ALA A 969 7.26 24.87 48.86
CA ALA A 969 6.16 23.98 49.23
C ALA A 969 4.77 24.55 48.88
N THR A 970 4.66 25.88 48.84
CA THR A 970 3.44 26.60 48.45
C THR A 970 3.39 26.93 46.96
N CYS A 971 4.42 26.60 46.17
CA CYS A 971 4.51 26.97 44.78
C CYS A 971 3.48 26.25 43.89
N SER A 972 2.65 27.03 43.21
CA SER A 972 1.57 26.55 42.34
C SER A 972 1.49 27.36 41.05
N ILE A 973 0.82 26.82 40.03
CA ILE A 973 0.52 27.57 38.81
C ILE A 973 -0.65 28.51 39.06
N ASP A 974 -0.53 29.79 38.68
CA ASP A 974 -1.64 30.74 38.68
C ASP A 974 -2.62 30.45 37.52
N VAL A 975 -3.59 29.57 37.80
CA VAL A 975 -4.64 29.16 36.85
C VAL A 975 -5.61 30.31 36.51
N GLY A 976 -5.70 31.35 37.34
CA GLY A 976 -6.49 32.56 37.06
C GLY A 976 -5.71 33.66 36.31
N GLY A 977 -4.37 33.63 36.43
CA GLY A 977 -3.46 34.59 35.82
C GLY A 977 -3.38 34.55 34.29
N ARG A 978 -2.72 35.56 33.72
CA ARG A 978 -2.43 35.62 32.26
C ARG A 978 -1.55 34.44 31.85
N SER A 979 -1.95 33.74 30.81
CA SER A 979 -1.10 32.76 30.12
C SER A 979 -0.24 33.40 29.02
N ALA A 980 0.84 32.74 28.64
CA ALA A 980 1.57 32.99 27.41
C ALA A 980 1.55 31.72 26.56
N HIS A 981 1.26 31.86 25.26
CA HIS A 981 1.03 30.73 24.35
C HIS A 981 2.00 30.84 23.16
N PHE A 982 2.64 29.72 22.83
CA PHE A 982 3.57 29.59 21.72
C PHE A 982 3.16 28.42 20.82
N THR A 983 3.39 28.59 19.51
CA THR A 983 3.05 27.62 18.47
C THR A 983 4.27 27.32 17.58
N LEU A 984 4.42 26.06 17.17
CA LEU A 984 5.45 25.60 16.24
C LEU A 984 4.81 24.71 15.17
N ALA A 985 4.48 25.32 14.04
CA ALA A 985 3.94 24.64 12.86
C ALA A 985 4.90 23.53 12.35
N PRO A 986 4.41 22.55 11.57
CA PRO A 986 5.27 21.61 10.85
C PRO A 986 6.32 22.34 10.00
N GLY A 987 7.56 21.85 10.00
CA GLY A 987 8.67 22.43 9.24
C GLY A 987 9.19 23.81 9.70
N ALA A 988 8.59 24.43 10.71
CA ALA A 988 9.03 25.74 11.20
C ALA A 988 10.34 25.66 12.01
N ASP A 989 11.22 26.64 11.79
CA ASP A 989 12.51 26.81 12.47
C ASP A 989 12.40 27.54 13.82
N SER A 990 11.23 28.11 14.13
CA SER A 990 11.06 29.09 15.20
C SER A 990 9.65 29.10 15.79
N TRP A 991 9.57 29.30 17.11
CA TRP A 991 8.31 29.36 17.86
C TRP A 991 7.64 30.72 17.74
N LYS A 992 6.39 30.75 17.28
CA LYS A 992 5.57 31.97 17.17
C LYS A 992 4.78 32.17 18.46
N ARG A 993 4.81 33.39 19.03
CA ARG A 993 4.00 33.74 20.22
C ARG A 993 2.60 34.19 19.78
N SER A 994 1.57 33.49 20.23
CA SER A 994 0.18 33.75 19.87
C SER A 994 -0.55 34.66 20.87
N ALA A 995 -1.50 35.45 20.37
CA ALA A 995 -2.32 36.36 21.17
C ALA A 995 -3.44 35.60 21.90
N GLY A 996 -3.12 35.02 23.06
CA GLY A 996 -4.06 34.27 23.90
C GLY A 996 -4.00 32.75 23.71
N GLN A 997 -4.68 32.03 24.59
CA GLN A 997 -4.84 30.57 24.52
C GLN A 997 -6.12 30.25 23.72
N PRO A 998 -6.07 29.39 22.69
CA PRO A 998 -7.26 28.99 21.93
C PRO A 998 -8.20 28.13 22.78
N GLU A 999 -9.47 28.10 22.40
CA GLU A 999 -10.44 27.18 22.98
C GLU A 999 -10.21 25.77 22.44
N ARG A 1000 -9.46 24.96 23.19
CA ARG A 1000 -9.22 23.56 22.86
C ARG A 1000 -10.54 22.78 22.90
N VAL A 1001 -10.99 22.28 21.74
CA VAL A 1001 -12.08 21.31 21.64
C VAL A 1001 -11.59 19.97 22.21
N LEU A 1002 -12.39 19.37 23.09
CA LEU A 1002 -12.08 18.12 23.80
C LEU A 1002 -12.95 16.95 23.32
N ALA A 1003 -14.20 17.23 22.97
CA ALA A 1003 -15.15 16.31 22.33
C ALA A 1003 -16.16 17.12 21.52
N ALA A 1004 -16.84 16.48 20.57
CA ALA A 1004 -18.01 17.03 19.89
C ALA A 1004 -19.09 15.94 19.72
N SER A 1005 -20.27 16.33 19.23
CA SER A 1005 -21.39 15.45 18.90
C SER A 1005 -22.39 16.25 18.06
N GLY A 1006 -22.40 16.05 16.73
CA GLY A 1006 -23.13 16.94 15.83
C GLY A 1006 -22.64 18.39 15.96
N GLU A 1007 -23.57 19.33 16.18
CA GLU A 1007 -23.24 20.74 16.42
C GLU A 1007 -22.68 21.02 17.83
N ALA A 1008 -22.92 20.13 18.80
CA ALA A 1008 -22.45 20.31 20.17
C ALA A 1008 -20.93 20.09 20.26
N ARG A 1009 -20.22 21.02 20.89
CA ARG A 1009 -18.76 20.97 21.13
C ARG A 1009 -18.47 21.23 22.61
N ILE A 1010 -17.60 20.42 23.21
CA ILE A 1010 -17.06 20.68 24.54
C ILE A 1010 -15.69 21.33 24.39
N THR A 1011 -15.59 22.61 24.74
CA THR A 1011 -14.31 23.34 24.81
C THR A 1011 -13.85 23.51 26.24
N ARG A 1012 -12.54 23.67 26.44
CA ARG A 1012 -11.99 24.15 27.70
C ARG A 1012 -11.62 25.63 27.56
N ALA A 1013 -12.28 26.47 28.34
CA ALA A 1013 -12.04 27.90 28.41
C ALA A 1013 -11.26 28.27 29.69
N THR A 1014 -10.45 29.32 29.62
CA THR A 1014 -9.91 30.00 30.81
C THR A 1014 -10.88 31.11 31.24
N ARG A 1015 -11.22 31.19 32.52
CA ARG A 1015 -11.87 32.35 33.14
C ARG A 1015 -11.00 32.86 34.30
N ALA A 1016 -11.27 34.06 34.81
CA ALA A 1016 -10.47 34.70 35.86
C ALA A 1016 -10.29 33.86 37.14
N ASN A 1017 -11.20 32.91 37.41
CA ASN A 1017 -11.17 32.04 38.58
C ASN A 1017 -10.67 30.61 38.28
N GLY A 1018 -10.10 30.35 37.09
CA GLY A 1018 -9.53 29.07 36.68
C GLY A 1018 -10.11 28.50 35.38
N LEU A 1019 -9.79 27.22 35.11
CA LEU A 1019 -10.30 26.50 33.94
C LEU A 1019 -11.78 26.11 34.13
N VAL A 1020 -12.53 26.19 33.04
CA VAL A 1020 -13.95 25.86 32.95
C VAL A 1020 -14.17 24.99 31.72
N LEU A 1021 -14.90 23.89 31.89
CA LEU A 1021 -15.42 23.09 30.77
C LEU A 1021 -16.74 23.71 30.31
N VAL A 1022 -16.87 23.92 29.00
CA VAL A 1022 -18.02 24.60 28.40
C VAL A 1022 -18.55 23.76 27.25
N ARG A 1023 -19.85 23.47 27.24
CA ARG A 1023 -20.55 22.99 26.04
C ARG A 1023 -21.05 24.20 25.25
N THR A 1024 -20.83 24.19 23.95
CA THR A 1024 -21.37 25.15 23.00
C THR A 1024 -22.15 24.38 21.94
N GLU A 1025 -23.34 24.84 21.56
CA GLU A 1025 -24.26 24.13 20.65
C GLU A 1025 -25.13 25.17 19.94
N GLY A 1026 -24.86 25.41 18.65
CA GLY A 1026 -25.25 26.67 18.00
C GLY A 1026 -24.69 27.87 18.79
N ASP A 1027 -25.57 28.80 19.13
CA ASP A 1027 -25.27 29.96 19.98
C ASP A 1027 -25.40 29.69 21.50
N ASP A 1028 -25.99 28.56 21.96
CA ASP A 1028 -26.04 28.27 23.41
C ASP A 1028 -24.64 27.90 23.91
N ARG A 1029 -24.27 28.45 25.07
CA ARG A 1029 -22.91 28.33 25.63
C ARG A 1029 -22.93 28.16 27.14
N LYS A 1030 -22.90 26.89 27.58
CA LYS A 1030 -23.19 26.45 28.94
C LYS A 1030 -21.97 25.86 29.64
N ALA A 1031 -21.65 26.35 30.84
CA ALA A 1031 -20.60 25.75 31.66
C ALA A 1031 -21.03 24.37 32.19
N LEU A 1032 -20.19 23.35 32.00
CA LEU A 1032 -20.39 21.99 32.51
C LEU A 1032 -19.80 21.83 33.91
N ASP A 1033 -18.59 22.37 34.14
CA ASP A 1033 -17.93 22.37 35.45
C ASP A 1033 -16.87 23.48 35.55
N SER A 1034 -16.49 23.85 36.77
CA SER A 1034 -15.55 24.96 37.05
C SER A 1034 -14.55 24.59 38.16
N GLY A 1035 -13.36 25.20 38.13
CA GLY A 1035 -12.27 24.79 39.03
C GLY A 1035 -11.60 23.49 38.58
N VAL A 1036 -11.64 23.23 37.27
CA VAL A 1036 -10.98 22.10 36.61
C VAL A 1036 -9.46 22.31 36.67
N TYR A 1037 -8.70 21.23 36.85
CA TYR A 1037 -7.25 21.25 36.97
C TYR A 1037 -6.56 20.58 35.76
N ALA A 1038 -6.94 19.34 35.45
CA ALA A 1038 -6.51 18.61 34.26
C ALA A 1038 -7.68 17.87 33.60
N VAL A 1039 -7.57 17.55 32.31
CA VAL A 1039 -8.62 16.89 31.52
C VAL A 1039 -8.01 15.72 30.73
N PHE A 1040 -8.71 14.58 30.73
CA PHE A 1040 -8.24 13.30 30.22
C PHE A 1040 -9.35 12.65 29.35
N PRO A 1041 -9.33 12.85 28.02
CA PRO A 1041 -10.30 12.24 27.09
C PRO A 1041 -10.04 10.73 26.91
N SER A 1042 -11.11 9.98 26.62
CA SER A 1042 -11.08 8.54 26.38
C SER A 1042 -10.78 8.18 24.92
N ALA A 1043 -10.10 7.05 24.70
CA ALA A 1043 -9.87 6.43 23.40
C ALA A 1043 -11.15 5.96 22.69
N ALA A 1044 -12.22 5.66 23.44
CA ALA A 1044 -13.47 5.18 22.88
C ALA A 1044 -14.22 6.29 22.11
N HIS A 1045 -14.97 5.88 21.09
CA HIS A 1045 -16.10 6.63 20.54
C HIS A 1045 -17.41 6.01 21.01
N ASP A 1046 -18.43 6.86 21.20
CA ASP A 1046 -19.79 6.41 21.49
C ASP A 1046 -20.39 5.66 20.27
N LYS A 1047 -20.78 4.40 20.48
CA LYS A 1047 -21.38 3.53 19.44
C LYS A 1047 -22.87 3.81 19.19
N SER A 1048 -23.47 4.81 19.84
CA SER A 1048 -24.91 5.11 19.78
C SER A 1048 -25.29 6.26 18.85
N SER A 1049 -24.33 6.93 18.19
CA SER A 1049 -24.60 7.81 17.05
C SER A 1049 -24.65 6.99 15.75
N PRO A 1050 -25.67 7.20 14.89
CA PRO A 1050 -25.82 6.47 13.62
C PRO A 1050 -24.87 6.96 12.53
#